data_AF-A0AAD0Q8V8-F1
#
_entry.id   AF-A0AAD0Q8V8-F1
#
_cell.length_a   1.000
_cell.length_b   1.000
_cell.length_c   1.000
_cell.angle_alpha   90.00
_cell.angle_beta   90.00
_cell.angle_gamma   90.00
#
_symmetry.space_group_name_H-M   'P 1'
#
loop_
_entity.id
_entity.type
_entity.pdbx_description
1 polymer ?
#
loop_
_entity_poly.entity_id
_entity_poly.type
_entity_poly.pdbx_seq_one_letter_code
_entity_poly.pdbx_strand_id
1 'polypeptide(L)'
;MSRQVLSVGPGDRFSTIGEALAVARTGALISVRPGTYAENLVIHTRVTLTAAEGRGTVEIRPRSGSVVALRADAVMLSELTLRGGDSELPAVDVRRGQAAFDGCEIVGAAWTAMLAGGTGSLALRNCRVSNPQGAGIVVTSTTPTTVESCTLEHLGTSGIVLAEQGEARVRDCTVRGARGNGLLANGETRGTIEDCDISSTDKPSIALEENSAVSVVRTVVHDTSTGVHLSTGGRTTLEDVRITGSSGNGVVLTAGTDPVLRRCRVSRARGNGLFVTDRARGTFEDCWVDGSQGAALRVAGASSPALTGLTVRDCEGIGLLLEEDAAPELDRLEVIGSSPAVAVQGGANPLLRRARLVEPAGDGIAATKDARGRIEDCEIVRPQGAGVRVASGSTLYVAGGGVSDTAASGLVVEDGGNVTVRDFRVEVSGEEGVVVEAGGELTANRTTVHAPKGHGFLLREGALASLSGCEANGGAQDGFRVESTAPVSLVNCTARENEGGGLVQTAPGDRLAVDGLNSVSNGKRDAWGTGSAENTDPAGSGAADGPAPDRADGPLGALNALIGLENVKQQVRTLVNLTQLAQRREQLGMPAPPMSRHLIFAGPPGTGKTTVARLYGAILAELGSLRSGHLVEVSRADLVAQVVGGTAIKTSETFQRALGGVLFIDEAYTLTADSGNGGADFGREAVDTLLKLMEDHRDDVVVVAAGYSREMDSFLSSNPGLASRFSRTVEFENYSVDDLVAIMESMCSQHQYELGEGTAQALAAHFGAMDRDAGFGNGRAARGVFEEMVDRQAIRLSTQEQVGEHDLRLLLPEDVSATAAASVSGTAAPDDDPLTRLGDMIGLAEVKREVADLVNLITTARHRAAAGLPVPTLSNHLVFTGPPGTGKTTVARLYGEVLTQLGVLARGQLVEAARADLVGRYIGHTAQLTREVFEKARGGVLFIDEAYTLTPRGSGADFGQEAVDTLLKLMEDHRDEVVVIVAGYTDEMERFLASNPGLSSRFPRRIAFSDYSSEELVTIVRAQATSMGYECGPGTGPLLKEYFDSIPRDRSFGNARLARQVVESMVTRQAGRLSSLAAPTLDDLRILLPADVPAAAPGAVSR
;
A
#
# COMPACT_ATOMS: atom_id res chain seq x y z
N MET A 1 -45.11 -54.05 -3.00
CA MET A 1 -44.52 -55.17 -3.75
C MET A 1 -43.37 -55.73 -2.93
N SER A 2 -43.32 -57.04 -2.68
CA SER A 2 -42.22 -57.69 -1.97
C SER A 2 -40.92 -57.52 -2.74
N ARG A 3 -39.85 -57.06 -2.08
CA ARG A 3 -38.51 -56.95 -2.66
C ARG A 3 -38.07 -58.34 -3.13
N GLN A 4 -37.71 -58.48 -4.41
CA GLN A 4 -37.21 -59.76 -4.95
C GLN A 4 -35.86 -60.06 -4.29
N VAL A 5 -35.72 -61.24 -3.68
CA VAL A 5 -34.46 -61.71 -3.10
C VAL A 5 -33.94 -62.87 -3.94
N LEU A 6 -32.68 -62.78 -4.39
CA LEU A 6 -31.99 -63.80 -5.17
C LEU A 6 -30.76 -64.26 -4.38
N SER A 7 -30.57 -65.58 -4.24
CA SER A 7 -29.40 -66.16 -3.59
C SER A 7 -28.44 -66.71 -4.63
N VAL A 8 -27.16 -66.41 -4.48
CA VAL A 8 -26.07 -66.82 -5.38
C VAL A 8 -25.05 -67.63 -4.59
N GLY A 9 -24.72 -68.81 -5.08
CA GLY A 9 -23.69 -69.66 -4.48
C GLY A 9 -23.77 -71.12 -4.92
N PRO A 10 -22.76 -71.93 -4.56
CA PRO A 10 -22.78 -73.36 -4.84
C PRO A 10 -24.05 -74.01 -4.26
N GLY A 11 -24.88 -74.61 -5.12
CA GLY A 11 -26.13 -75.26 -4.73
C GLY A 11 -27.37 -74.36 -4.64
N ASP A 12 -27.24 -73.04 -4.89
CA ASP A 12 -28.39 -72.15 -5.04
C ASP A 12 -28.94 -72.13 -6.47
N ARG A 13 -30.06 -71.42 -6.67
CA ARG A 13 -30.71 -71.27 -7.98
C ARG A 13 -29.79 -70.61 -9.03
N PHE A 14 -28.88 -69.75 -8.59
CA PHE A 14 -27.91 -69.07 -9.45
C PHE A 14 -26.51 -69.44 -8.99
N SER A 15 -25.69 -69.90 -9.94
CA SER A 15 -24.31 -70.33 -9.67
C SER A 15 -23.33 -69.18 -9.75
N THR A 16 -23.68 -68.13 -10.50
CA THR A 16 -22.90 -66.90 -10.69
C THR A 16 -23.74 -65.66 -10.38
N ILE A 17 -23.07 -64.55 -10.06
CA ILE A 17 -23.71 -63.26 -9.79
C ILE A 17 -24.30 -62.69 -11.08
N GLY A 18 -23.64 -62.89 -12.23
CA GLY A 18 -24.10 -62.48 -13.55
C GLY A 18 -25.43 -63.12 -13.95
N GLU A 19 -25.63 -64.42 -13.67
CA GLU A 19 -26.90 -65.09 -13.90
C GLU A 19 -28.04 -64.45 -13.09
N ALA A 20 -27.79 -64.11 -11.82
CA ALA A 20 -28.77 -63.45 -10.97
C ALA A 20 -29.07 -62.02 -11.45
N LEU A 21 -28.05 -61.27 -11.88
CA LEU A 21 -28.20 -59.92 -12.45
C LEU A 21 -29.05 -59.92 -13.72
N ALA A 22 -28.93 -60.92 -14.58
CA ALA A 22 -29.67 -61.00 -15.84
C ALA A 22 -31.19 -61.15 -15.66
N VAL A 23 -31.65 -61.68 -14.51
CA VAL A 23 -33.08 -61.90 -14.21
C VAL A 23 -33.60 -61.00 -13.07
N ALA A 24 -32.74 -60.18 -12.49
CA ALA A 24 -33.09 -59.29 -11.40
C ALA A 24 -34.03 -58.18 -11.87
N ARG A 25 -35.09 -57.92 -11.11
CA ARG A 25 -35.96 -56.74 -11.30
C ARG A 25 -35.36 -55.53 -10.59
N THR A 26 -35.71 -54.34 -11.05
CA THR A 26 -35.37 -53.08 -10.36
C THR A 26 -35.76 -53.14 -8.88
N GLY A 27 -34.78 -52.92 -7.99
CA GLY A 27 -34.91 -52.98 -6.54
C GLY A 27 -34.58 -54.35 -5.90
N ALA A 28 -34.21 -55.36 -6.69
CA ALA A 28 -33.87 -56.68 -6.16
C ALA A 28 -32.66 -56.67 -5.21
N LEU A 29 -32.68 -57.56 -4.23
CA LEU A 29 -31.57 -57.88 -3.34
C LEU A 29 -30.92 -59.19 -3.78
N ILE A 30 -29.64 -59.16 -4.10
CA ILE A 30 -28.83 -60.33 -4.44
C ILE A 30 -27.93 -60.61 -3.25
N SER A 31 -28.17 -61.73 -2.57
CA SER A 31 -27.37 -62.20 -1.43
C SER A 31 -26.41 -63.27 -1.91
N VAL A 32 -25.11 -63.05 -1.71
CA VAL A 32 -24.02 -63.88 -2.25
C VAL A 32 -23.37 -64.68 -1.12
N ARG A 33 -23.35 -66.00 -1.23
CA ARG A 33 -22.69 -66.89 -0.25
C ARG A 33 -21.17 -66.76 -0.31
N PRO A 34 -20.45 -67.17 0.76
CA PRO A 34 -19.00 -67.13 0.78
C PRO A 34 -18.36 -67.86 -0.41
N GLY A 35 -17.33 -67.26 -0.99
CA GLY A 35 -16.61 -67.84 -2.13
C GLY A 35 -15.88 -66.81 -2.99
N THR A 36 -15.13 -67.32 -3.97
CA THR A 36 -14.45 -66.52 -4.99
C THR A 36 -15.17 -66.65 -6.32
N TYR A 37 -15.55 -65.51 -6.90
CA TYR A 37 -16.34 -65.40 -8.13
C TYR A 37 -15.48 -64.76 -9.23
N ALA A 38 -15.19 -65.52 -10.29
CA ALA A 38 -14.31 -65.10 -11.38
C ALA A 38 -15.10 -64.53 -12.58
N GLU A 39 -15.82 -63.43 -12.37
CA GLU A 39 -16.72 -62.83 -13.36
C GLU A 39 -16.69 -61.30 -13.33
N ASN A 40 -17.07 -60.67 -14.46
CA ASN A 40 -17.25 -59.23 -14.58
C ASN A 40 -18.72 -58.87 -14.35
N LEU A 41 -18.99 -57.92 -13.46
CA LEU A 41 -20.36 -57.48 -13.15
C LEU A 41 -20.73 -56.27 -14.02
N VAL A 42 -21.44 -56.52 -15.12
CA VAL A 42 -22.06 -55.45 -15.91
C VAL A 42 -23.49 -55.25 -15.45
N ILE A 43 -23.74 -54.16 -14.73
CA ILE A 43 -24.99 -53.94 -14.01
C ILE A 43 -25.91 -53.05 -14.83
N HIS A 44 -26.95 -53.64 -15.42
CA HIS A 44 -27.93 -52.95 -16.27
C HIS A 44 -29.23 -52.55 -15.54
N THR A 45 -29.48 -53.10 -14.35
CA THR A 45 -30.71 -52.89 -13.58
C THR A 45 -30.37 -52.40 -12.17
N ARG A 46 -31.23 -51.58 -11.56
CA ARG A 46 -30.99 -51.08 -10.19
C ARG A 46 -31.14 -52.21 -9.18
N VAL A 47 -30.08 -52.56 -8.48
CA VAL A 47 -30.06 -53.71 -7.55
C VAL A 47 -29.17 -53.43 -6.33
N THR A 48 -29.32 -54.27 -5.31
CA THR A 48 -28.42 -54.32 -4.15
C THR A 48 -27.72 -55.67 -4.13
N LEU A 49 -26.39 -55.69 -4.05
CA LEU A 49 -25.57 -56.89 -3.90
C LEU A 49 -24.96 -56.87 -2.49
N THR A 50 -25.08 -57.97 -1.76
CA THR A 50 -24.55 -58.08 -0.39
C THR A 50 -23.91 -59.45 -0.16
N ALA A 51 -22.82 -59.50 0.60
CA ALA A 51 -22.34 -60.76 1.16
C ALA A 51 -23.39 -61.31 2.15
N ALA A 52 -23.62 -62.62 2.13
CA ALA A 52 -24.60 -63.28 2.99
C ALA A 52 -24.09 -63.47 4.43
N GLU A 53 -22.76 -63.61 4.60
CA GLU A 53 -22.11 -63.92 5.87
C GLU A 53 -21.15 -62.80 6.34
N GLY A 54 -21.32 -61.59 5.81
CA GLY A 54 -20.54 -60.42 6.22
C GLY A 54 -19.26 -60.18 5.43
N ARG A 55 -18.54 -59.12 5.82
CA ARG A 55 -17.35 -58.62 5.13
C ARG A 55 -16.24 -59.66 5.00
N GLY A 56 -15.63 -59.73 3.82
CA GLY A 56 -14.47 -60.60 3.53
C GLY A 56 -14.82 -62.05 3.21
N THR A 57 -16.11 -62.42 3.22
CA THR A 57 -16.57 -63.77 2.86
C THR A 57 -16.72 -63.97 1.36
N VAL A 58 -16.95 -62.89 0.60
CA VAL A 58 -17.18 -62.91 -0.85
C VAL A 58 -16.09 -62.10 -1.57
N GLU A 59 -15.32 -62.77 -2.43
CA GLU A 59 -14.33 -62.13 -3.30
C GLU A 59 -14.76 -62.22 -4.77
N ILE A 60 -14.76 -61.09 -5.47
CA ILE A 60 -15.04 -61.01 -6.91
C ILE A 60 -13.77 -60.61 -7.63
N ARG A 61 -13.26 -61.50 -8.48
CA ARG A 61 -11.97 -61.37 -9.14
C ARG A 61 -12.02 -61.87 -10.59
N PRO A 62 -12.41 -61.03 -11.56
CA PRO A 62 -12.35 -61.40 -12.97
C PRO A 62 -10.90 -61.64 -13.43
N ARG A 63 -10.74 -62.42 -14.52
CA ARG A 63 -9.43 -62.66 -15.14
C ARG A 63 -8.90 -61.45 -15.92
N SER A 64 -9.81 -60.67 -16.50
CA SER A 64 -9.54 -59.43 -17.25
C SER A 64 -10.76 -58.52 -17.20
N GLY A 65 -10.61 -57.24 -17.50
CA GLY A 65 -11.66 -56.23 -17.42
C GLY A 65 -12.00 -55.77 -15.99
N SER A 66 -12.92 -54.80 -15.90
CA SER A 66 -13.40 -54.24 -14.63
C SER A 66 -14.24 -55.24 -13.84
N VAL A 67 -14.10 -55.24 -12.51
CA VAL A 67 -14.93 -56.04 -11.60
C VAL A 67 -16.38 -55.57 -11.66
N VAL A 68 -16.58 -54.25 -11.63
CA VAL A 68 -17.90 -53.61 -11.74
C VAL A 68 -17.88 -52.59 -12.86
N ALA A 69 -18.81 -52.73 -13.80
CA ALA A 69 -19.11 -51.73 -14.82
C ALA A 69 -20.58 -51.34 -14.72
N LEU A 70 -20.87 -50.10 -14.30
CA LEU A 70 -22.25 -49.65 -14.15
C LEU A 70 -22.84 -49.19 -15.50
N ARG A 71 -24.02 -49.72 -15.82
CA ARG A 71 -24.85 -49.34 -16.98
C ARG A 71 -26.30 -49.00 -16.58
N ALA A 72 -26.62 -49.10 -15.28
CA ALA A 72 -27.90 -48.74 -14.69
C ALA A 72 -27.83 -47.35 -14.04
N ASP A 73 -28.97 -46.80 -13.62
CA ASP A 73 -28.99 -45.51 -12.93
C ASP A 73 -28.44 -45.58 -11.48
N ALA A 74 -28.48 -46.75 -10.84
CA ALA A 74 -27.93 -46.93 -9.49
C ALA A 74 -27.60 -48.39 -9.14
N VAL A 75 -26.63 -48.62 -8.27
CA VAL A 75 -26.36 -49.91 -7.61
C VAL A 75 -25.89 -49.69 -6.17
N MET A 76 -26.23 -50.61 -5.26
CA MET A 76 -25.65 -50.70 -3.92
C MET A 76 -24.85 -51.99 -3.79
N LEU A 77 -23.60 -51.91 -3.34
CA LEU A 77 -22.74 -53.05 -3.04
C LEU A 77 -22.32 -53.00 -1.57
N SER A 78 -22.51 -54.10 -0.83
CA SER A 78 -22.24 -54.14 0.61
C SER A 78 -21.38 -55.34 0.98
N GLU A 79 -20.33 -55.10 1.76
CA GLU A 79 -19.50 -56.13 2.40
C GLU A 79 -18.75 -57.07 1.43
N LEU A 80 -18.49 -56.61 0.20
CA LEU A 80 -17.81 -57.38 -0.85
C LEU A 80 -16.32 -57.02 -0.97
N THR A 81 -15.48 -57.99 -1.32
CA THR A 81 -14.10 -57.75 -1.76
C THR A 81 -14.04 -57.78 -3.29
N LEU A 82 -13.71 -56.63 -3.90
CA LEU A 82 -13.60 -56.44 -5.35
C LEU A 82 -12.13 -56.34 -5.74
N ARG A 83 -11.60 -57.36 -6.40
CA ARG A 83 -10.18 -57.41 -6.80
C ARG A 83 -10.03 -57.34 -8.32
N GLY A 84 -9.54 -56.20 -8.81
CA GLY A 84 -9.16 -56.01 -10.20
C GLY A 84 -7.98 -56.90 -10.60
N GLY A 85 -8.02 -57.46 -11.81
CA GLY A 85 -6.94 -58.24 -12.41
C GLY A 85 -6.36 -57.65 -13.68
N ASP A 86 -6.95 -56.57 -14.19
CA ASP A 86 -6.58 -55.91 -15.43
C ASP A 86 -5.61 -54.74 -15.17
N SER A 87 -4.58 -54.57 -16.01
CA SER A 87 -3.60 -53.49 -15.87
C SER A 87 -4.04 -52.18 -16.53
N GLU A 88 -5.02 -52.22 -17.42
CA GLU A 88 -5.47 -51.06 -18.21
C GLU A 88 -6.81 -50.51 -17.70
N LEU A 89 -7.68 -51.40 -17.20
CA LEU A 89 -9.03 -51.05 -16.79
C LEU A 89 -9.19 -50.98 -15.27
N PRO A 90 -9.93 -49.97 -14.75
CA PRO A 90 -10.14 -49.84 -13.31
C PRO A 90 -10.99 -50.99 -12.76
N ALA A 91 -10.82 -51.33 -11.48
CA ALA A 91 -11.64 -52.36 -10.83
C ALA A 91 -13.13 -51.97 -10.81
N VAL A 92 -13.43 -50.68 -10.65
CA VAL A 92 -14.78 -50.11 -10.70
C VAL A 92 -14.84 -48.99 -11.75
N ASP A 93 -15.63 -49.18 -12.80
CA ASP A 93 -15.88 -48.18 -13.87
C ASP A 93 -17.34 -47.69 -13.84
N VAL A 94 -17.54 -46.45 -13.40
CA VAL A 94 -18.86 -45.81 -13.31
C VAL A 94 -18.88 -44.59 -14.22
N ARG A 95 -19.38 -44.79 -15.44
CA ARG A 95 -19.51 -43.71 -16.46
C ARG A 95 -20.88 -43.02 -16.48
N ARG A 96 -21.87 -43.66 -15.84
CA ARG A 96 -23.26 -43.19 -15.74
C ARG A 96 -23.90 -43.83 -14.51
N GLY A 97 -24.75 -43.07 -13.83
CA GLY A 97 -25.48 -43.53 -12.65
C GLY A 97 -24.63 -43.49 -11.38
N GLN A 98 -25.20 -43.90 -10.26
CA GLN A 98 -24.53 -43.87 -8.96
C GLN A 98 -24.19 -45.29 -8.46
N ALA A 99 -22.94 -45.53 -8.11
CA ALA A 99 -22.54 -46.77 -7.42
C ALA A 99 -22.25 -46.47 -5.94
N ALA A 100 -23.07 -47.04 -5.06
CA ALA A 100 -22.91 -46.94 -3.62
C ALA A 100 -22.20 -48.20 -3.09
N PHE A 101 -21.25 -48.00 -2.18
CA PHE A 101 -20.44 -49.04 -1.55
C PHE A 101 -20.47 -48.85 -0.03
N ASP A 102 -20.76 -49.92 0.72
CA ASP A 102 -20.72 -49.92 2.19
C ASP A 102 -19.95 -51.11 2.72
N GLY A 103 -18.87 -50.85 3.46
CA GLY A 103 -18.05 -51.91 4.06
C GLY A 103 -17.26 -52.76 3.05
N CYS A 104 -17.08 -52.28 1.82
CA CYS A 104 -16.39 -53.02 0.75
C CYS A 104 -14.86 -52.85 0.83
N GLU A 105 -14.14 -53.83 0.29
CA GLU A 105 -12.70 -53.74 0.03
C GLU A 105 -12.47 -53.74 -1.48
N ILE A 106 -11.79 -52.71 -2.00
CA ILE A 106 -11.52 -52.53 -3.42
C ILE A 106 -10.02 -52.54 -3.64
N VAL A 107 -9.55 -53.49 -4.45
CA VAL A 107 -8.14 -53.63 -4.82
C VAL A 107 -8.00 -53.45 -6.33
N GLY A 108 -7.36 -52.35 -6.73
CA GLY A 108 -7.02 -52.05 -8.12
C GLY A 108 -5.70 -52.67 -8.57
N ALA A 109 -5.56 -52.81 -9.89
CA ALA A 109 -4.33 -53.25 -10.55
C ALA A 109 -3.92 -52.36 -11.75
N ALA A 110 -4.74 -51.36 -12.08
CA ALA A 110 -4.56 -50.45 -13.21
C ALA A 110 -4.17 -49.03 -12.75
N TRP A 111 -4.24 -48.05 -13.66
CA TRP A 111 -3.97 -46.64 -13.36
C TRP A 111 -4.90 -46.02 -12.30
N THR A 112 -6.10 -46.59 -12.06
CA THR A 112 -6.96 -46.27 -10.90
C THR A 112 -7.73 -47.50 -10.41
N ALA A 113 -8.04 -47.58 -9.10
CA ALA A 113 -8.94 -48.61 -8.57
C ALA A 113 -10.40 -48.30 -8.91
N MET A 114 -10.81 -47.03 -8.79
CA MET A 114 -12.20 -46.61 -9.00
C MET A 114 -12.24 -45.36 -9.88
N LEU A 115 -13.15 -45.37 -10.87
CA LEU A 115 -13.38 -44.25 -11.78
C LEU A 115 -14.84 -43.80 -11.73
N ALA A 116 -15.05 -42.51 -11.43
CA ALA A 116 -16.30 -41.78 -11.66
C ALA A 116 -16.11 -40.84 -12.85
N GLY A 117 -16.64 -41.23 -14.02
CA GLY A 117 -16.50 -40.45 -15.26
C GLY A 117 -17.86 -40.12 -15.89
N GLY A 118 -17.87 -39.20 -16.86
CA GLY A 118 -19.10 -38.79 -17.54
C GLY A 118 -20.15 -38.25 -16.56
N THR A 119 -21.31 -38.90 -16.47
CA THR A 119 -22.38 -38.58 -15.51
C THR A 119 -22.48 -39.61 -14.37
N GLY A 120 -21.40 -40.38 -14.17
CA GLY A 120 -21.26 -41.33 -13.09
C GLY A 120 -20.94 -40.66 -11.75
N SER A 121 -21.26 -41.31 -10.64
CA SER A 121 -20.79 -40.90 -9.31
C SER A 121 -20.60 -42.10 -8.39
N LEU A 122 -19.73 -41.94 -7.40
CA LEU A 122 -19.49 -42.94 -6.37
C LEU A 122 -20.02 -42.44 -5.02
N ALA A 123 -20.50 -43.36 -4.19
CA ALA A 123 -20.87 -43.09 -2.80
C ALA A 123 -20.27 -44.17 -1.90
N LEU A 124 -19.12 -43.89 -1.29
CA LEU A 124 -18.39 -44.86 -0.47
C LEU A 124 -18.61 -44.58 1.01
N ARG A 125 -18.85 -45.64 1.78
CA ARG A 125 -18.89 -45.61 3.24
C ARG A 125 -18.15 -46.81 3.83
N ASN A 126 -17.34 -46.61 4.86
CA ASN A 126 -16.64 -47.70 5.58
C ASN A 126 -15.78 -48.60 4.67
N CYS A 127 -15.35 -48.09 3.51
CA CYS A 127 -14.64 -48.86 2.50
C CYS A 127 -13.12 -48.79 2.69
N ARG A 128 -12.42 -49.84 2.22
CA ARG A 128 -10.97 -49.83 2.07
C ARG A 128 -10.60 -49.88 0.59
N VAL A 129 -9.76 -48.95 0.13
CA VAL A 129 -9.31 -48.89 -1.28
C VAL A 129 -7.80 -48.98 -1.34
N SER A 130 -7.28 -49.84 -2.21
CA SER A 130 -5.86 -49.99 -2.45
C SER A 130 -5.56 -50.13 -3.94
N ASN A 131 -4.46 -49.54 -4.40
CA ASN A 131 -4.01 -49.71 -5.78
C ASN A 131 -2.48 -49.49 -5.90
N PRO A 132 -1.66 -50.53 -5.77
CA PRO A 132 -0.20 -50.39 -5.80
C PRO A 132 0.37 -49.87 -7.13
N GLN A 133 -0.40 -49.93 -8.22
CA GLN A 133 0.04 -49.51 -9.56
C GLN A 133 -0.41 -48.09 -9.94
N GLY A 134 -1.39 -47.52 -9.24
CA GLY A 134 -2.02 -46.28 -9.65
C GLY A 134 -2.77 -45.56 -8.54
N ALA A 135 -3.79 -44.80 -8.92
CA ALA A 135 -4.58 -44.00 -8.00
C ALA A 135 -5.65 -44.83 -7.28
N GLY A 136 -6.11 -44.36 -6.14
CA GLY A 136 -7.23 -44.98 -5.42
C GLY A 136 -8.56 -44.67 -6.11
N ILE A 137 -8.94 -43.40 -6.11
CA ILE A 137 -10.20 -42.90 -6.68
C ILE A 137 -9.88 -41.77 -7.65
N VAL A 138 -10.44 -41.85 -8.86
CA VAL A 138 -10.38 -40.77 -9.86
C VAL A 138 -11.79 -40.31 -10.18
N VAL A 139 -12.03 -39.02 -10.10
CA VAL A 139 -13.31 -38.38 -10.41
C VAL A 139 -13.08 -37.33 -11.50
N THR A 140 -13.69 -37.57 -12.66
CA THR A 140 -13.73 -36.60 -13.77
C THR A 140 -15.15 -36.07 -14.03
N SER A 141 -16.16 -36.70 -13.40
CA SER A 141 -17.56 -36.33 -13.53
C SER A 141 -17.94 -35.08 -12.72
N THR A 142 -18.82 -34.27 -13.29
CA THR A 142 -19.49 -33.14 -12.59
C THR A 142 -20.52 -33.58 -11.55
N THR A 143 -20.86 -34.88 -11.52
CA THR A 143 -21.78 -35.41 -10.51
C THR A 143 -21.01 -35.66 -9.22
N PRO A 144 -21.44 -35.10 -8.07
CA PRO A 144 -20.67 -35.18 -6.84
C PRO A 144 -20.45 -36.62 -6.37
N THR A 145 -19.18 -37.00 -6.21
CA THR A 145 -18.78 -38.25 -5.55
C THR A 145 -18.67 -38.01 -4.04
N THR A 146 -19.15 -38.96 -3.24
CA THR A 146 -19.04 -38.91 -1.77
C THR A 146 -18.16 -40.04 -1.26
N VAL A 147 -17.20 -39.70 -0.39
CA VAL A 147 -16.29 -40.67 0.24
C VAL A 147 -16.28 -40.39 1.73
N GLU A 148 -16.84 -41.31 2.51
CA GLU A 148 -17.05 -41.13 3.94
C GLU A 148 -16.46 -42.29 4.75
N SER A 149 -15.72 -42.00 5.83
CA SER A 149 -15.20 -43.03 6.74
C SER A 149 -14.41 -44.13 6.03
N CYS A 150 -13.65 -43.77 4.99
CA CYS A 150 -12.90 -44.71 4.15
C CYS A 150 -11.41 -44.66 4.44
N THR A 151 -10.74 -45.80 4.20
CA THR A 151 -9.26 -45.90 4.26
C THR A 151 -8.70 -46.15 2.87
N LEU A 152 -7.84 -45.26 2.40
CA LEU A 152 -7.11 -45.39 1.14
C LEU A 152 -5.63 -45.63 1.44
N GLU A 153 -5.08 -46.76 1.02
CA GLU A 153 -3.71 -47.15 1.37
C GLU A 153 -3.00 -47.98 0.28
N HIS A 154 -1.66 -47.97 0.32
CA HIS A 154 -0.80 -48.65 -0.64
C HIS A 154 -1.09 -48.21 -2.09
N LEU A 155 -0.84 -46.94 -2.37
CA LEU A 155 -1.21 -46.28 -3.62
C LEU A 155 0.03 -46.02 -4.48
N GLY A 156 0.00 -46.48 -5.73
CA GLY A 156 1.10 -46.32 -6.69
C GLY A 156 1.27 -44.89 -7.19
N THR A 157 0.20 -44.09 -7.15
CA THR A 157 0.21 -42.65 -7.39
C THR A 157 -0.56 -41.92 -6.28
N SER A 158 -1.72 -41.34 -6.57
CA SER A 158 -2.45 -40.48 -5.63
C SER A 158 -3.63 -41.19 -4.96
N GLY A 159 -4.02 -40.76 -3.75
CA GLY A 159 -5.18 -41.31 -3.06
C GLY A 159 -6.49 -40.99 -3.77
N ILE A 160 -6.79 -39.70 -3.86
CA ILE A 160 -7.96 -39.17 -4.55
C ILE A 160 -7.50 -38.16 -5.60
N VAL A 161 -8.00 -38.30 -6.82
CA VAL A 161 -7.74 -37.38 -7.92
C VAL A 161 -9.06 -36.80 -8.41
N LEU A 162 -9.20 -35.49 -8.30
CA LEU A 162 -10.19 -34.71 -9.03
C LEU A 162 -9.52 -34.17 -10.28
N ALA A 163 -10.07 -34.47 -11.45
CA ALA A 163 -9.57 -34.00 -12.74
C ALA A 163 -10.71 -33.46 -13.59
N GLU A 164 -10.40 -32.70 -14.64
CA GLU A 164 -11.38 -32.10 -15.55
C GLU A 164 -12.38 -31.21 -14.79
N GLN A 165 -13.63 -31.65 -14.61
CA GLN A 165 -14.67 -30.96 -13.85
C GLN A 165 -15.15 -31.80 -12.65
N GLY A 166 -14.26 -32.63 -12.11
CA GLY A 166 -14.54 -33.54 -11.00
C GLY A 166 -15.05 -32.81 -9.75
N GLU A 167 -16.16 -33.32 -9.18
CA GLU A 167 -16.69 -32.86 -7.90
C GLU A 167 -16.68 -33.99 -6.85
N ALA A 168 -16.12 -33.73 -5.66
CA ALA A 168 -16.22 -34.67 -4.54
C ALA A 168 -16.41 -34.01 -3.17
N ARG A 169 -17.02 -34.78 -2.27
CA ARG A 169 -17.05 -34.53 -0.82
C ARG A 169 -16.37 -35.70 -0.12
N VAL A 170 -15.27 -35.42 0.56
CA VAL A 170 -14.47 -36.42 1.28
C VAL A 170 -14.54 -36.07 2.76
N ARG A 171 -15.01 -37.00 3.59
CA ARG A 171 -15.21 -36.77 5.01
C ARG A 171 -14.73 -37.95 5.86
N ASP A 172 -14.09 -37.67 7.00
CA ASP A 172 -13.64 -38.67 7.97
C ASP A 172 -12.77 -39.78 7.33
N CYS A 173 -11.97 -39.44 6.33
CA CYS A 173 -11.18 -40.41 5.58
C CYS A 173 -9.71 -40.41 6.01
N THR A 174 -9.09 -41.59 5.93
CA THR A 174 -7.64 -41.74 6.11
C THR A 174 -7.00 -42.08 4.76
N VAL A 175 -6.04 -41.28 4.32
CA VAL A 175 -5.22 -41.53 3.12
C VAL A 175 -3.77 -41.69 3.54
N ARG A 176 -3.19 -42.89 3.36
CA ARG A 176 -1.82 -43.17 3.82
C ARG A 176 -0.98 -43.89 2.79
N GLY A 177 0.29 -43.48 2.65
CA GLY A 177 1.28 -44.23 1.87
C GLY A 177 1.04 -44.11 0.36
N ALA A 178 0.86 -42.86 -0.10
CA ALA A 178 0.69 -42.55 -1.51
C ALA A 178 2.02 -42.13 -2.14
N ARG A 179 2.46 -42.82 -3.20
CA ARG A 179 3.68 -42.44 -3.94
C ARG A 179 3.53 -41.15 -4.77
N GLY A 180 2.32 -40.61 -4.84
CA GLY A 180 1.97 -39.30 -5.38
C GLY A 180 1.41 -38.41 -4.29
N ASN A 181 0.24 -37.84 -4.53
CA ASN A 181 -0.45 -36.92 -3.62
C ASN A 181 -1.47 -37.68 -2.76
N GLY A 182 -1.79 -37.20 -1.56
CA GLY A 182 -2.96 -37.72 -0.84
C GLY A 182 -4.25 -37.34 -1.56
N LEU A 183 -4.35 -36.05 -1.90
CA LEU A 183 -5.38 -35.45 -2.73
C LEU A 183 -4.73 -34.59 -3.82
N LEU A 184 -5.13 -34.83 -5.06
CA LEU A 184 -4.79 -33.99 -6.21
C LEU A 184 -6.08 -33.46 -6.81
N ALA A 185 -6.20 -32.14 -6.94
CA ALA A 185 -7.29 -31.49 -7.65
C ALA A 185 -6.72 -30.62 -8.76
N ASN A 186 -7.02 -30.97 -10.01
CA ASN A 186 -6.48 -30.33 -11.21
C ASN A 186 -7.64 -30.12 -12.21
N GLY A 187 -7.63 -29.03 -12.98
CA GLY A 187 -8.75 -28.60 -13.81
C GLY A 187 -9.76 -27.70 -13.07
N GLU A 188 -11.00 -27.67 -13.56
CA GLU A 188 -12.12 -26.89 -13.00
C GLU A 188 -12.86 -27.67 -11.90
N THR A 189 -12.10 -28.15 -10.92
CA THR A 189 -12.60 -29.07 -9.89
C THR A 189 -13.25 -28.33 -8.73
N ARG A 190 -14.16 -29.01 -8.03
CA ARG A 190 -14.88 -28.47 -6.86
C ARG A 190 -14.99 -29.53 -5.78
N GLY A 191 -15.08 -29.11 -4.53
CA GLY A 191 -15.30 -30.08 -3.46
C GLY A 191 -15.01 -29.60 -2.06
N THR A 192 -15.28 -30.50 -1.11
CA THR A 192 -14.94 -30.32 0.29
C THR A 192 -14.17 -31.52 0.82
N ILE A 193 -13.14 -31.26 1.61
CA ILE A 193 -12.31 -32.25 2.28
C ILE A 193 -12.37 -31.93 3.76
N GLU A 194 -13.04 -32.78 4.53
CA GLU A 194 -13.43 -32.47 5.90
C GLU A 194 -12.98 -33.59 6.84
N ASP A 195 -12.39 -33.23 7.98
CA ASP A 195 -12.08 -34.19 9.05
C ASP A 195 -11.21 -35.38 8.58
N CYS A 196 -10.30 -35.14 7.61
CA CYS A 196 -9.46 -36.17 7.03
C CYS A 196 -8.07 -36.25 7.68
N ASP A 197 -7.44 -37.42 7.59
CA ASP A 197 -6.05 -37.67 7.97
C ASP A 197 -5.28 -38.11 6.71
N ILE A 198 -4.26 -37.34 6.32
CA ILE A 198 -3.44 -37.60 5.14
C ILE A 198 -1.97 -37.71 5.55
N SER A 199 -1.32 -38.84 5.24
CA SER A 199 0.05 -39.07 5.67
C SER A 199 0.92 -39.92 4.75
N SER A 200 2.23 -39.81 4.92
CA SER A 200 3.23 -40.60 4.17
C SER A 200 3.08 -40.46 2.65
N THR A 201 3.17 -39.22 2.15
CA THR A 201 3.07 -38.92 0.71
C THR A 201 4.40 -38.47 0.12
N ASP A 202 4.75 -38.98 -1.07
CA ASP A 202 6.03 -38.64 -1.74
C ASP A 202 5.94 -37.28 -2.47
N LYS A 203 4.76 -36.89 -2.95
CA LYS A 203 4.45 -35.55 -3.50
C LYS A 203 3.62 -34.72 -2.50
N PRO A 204 3.29 -33.44 -2.76
CA PRO A 204 2.49 -32.66 -1.84
C PRO A 204 1.21 -33.40 -1.42
N SER A 205 0.92 -33.43 -0.12
CA SER A 205 -0.19 -34.24 0.39
C SER A 205 -1.53 -33.75 -0.12
N ILE A 206 -1.69 -32.43 -0.20
CA ILE A 206 -2.80 -31.78 -0.90
C ILE A 206 -2.20 -30.88 -1.98
N ALA A 207 -2.56 -31.12 -3.24
CA ALA A 207 -2.21 -30.26 -4.36
C ALA A 207 -3.49 -29.77 -5.03
N LEU A 208 -3.71 -28.44 -5.03
CA LEU A 208 -4.82 -27.78 -5.72
C LEU A 208 -4.25 -26.90 -6.84
N GLU A 209 -4.51 -27.29 -8.08
CA GLU A 209 -3.87 -26.75 -9.27
C GLU A 209 -4.93 -26.17 -10.23
N GLU A 210 -4.47 -25.37 -11.20
CA GLU A 210 -5.29 -24.82 -12.30
C GLU A 210 -6.50 -24.01 -11.81
N ASN A 211 -7.74 -24.48 -11.97
CA ASN A 211 -8.96 -23.73 -11.61
C ASN A 211 -9.77 -24.43 -10.51
N SER A 212 -9.09 -25.15 -9.62
CA SER A 212 -9.70 -25.84 -8.49
C SER A 212 -10.30 -24.87 -7.47
N ALA A 213 -11.56 -25.12 -7.08
CA ALA A 213 -12.27 -24.43 -6.02
C ALA A 213 -12.61 -25.39 -4.87
N VAL A 214 -11.63 -26.20 -4.46
CA VAL A 214 -11.76 -27.13 -3.33
C VAL A 214 -11.54 -26.40 -2.00
N SER A 215 -12.35 -26.75 -1.00
CA SER A 215 -12.19 -26.32 0.39
C SER A 215 -11.70 -27.47 1.26
N VAL A 216 -10.78 -27.17 2.18
CA VAL A 216 -10.18 -28.13 3.10
C VAL A 216 -10.42 -27.65 4.52
N VAL A 217 -11.08 -28.47 5.34
CA VAL A 217 -11.54 -28.10 6.68
C VAL A 217 -11.15 -29.18 7.68
N ARG A 218 -10.64 -28.79 8.86
CA ARG A 218 -10.32 -29.69 9.99
C ARG A 218 -9.50 -30.93 9.60
N THR A 219 -8.60 -30.78 8.64
CA THR A 219 -7.80 -31.89 8.08
C THR A 219 -6.39 -31.89 8.66
N VAL A 220 -5.88 -33.08 8.98
CA VAL A 220 -4.53 -33.31 9.48
C VAL A 220 -3.66 -33.89 8.37
N VAL A 221 -2.49 -33.28 8.17
CA VAL A 221 -1.49 -33.68 7.18
C VAL A 221 -0.18 -33.95 7.92
N HIS A 222 0.39 -35.15 7.82
CA HIS A 222 1.63 -35.46 8.54
C HIS A 222 2.58 -36.45 7.88
N ASP A 223 3.88 -36.30 8.14
CA ASP A 223 4.97 -37.13 7.61
C ASP A 223 4.99 -37.13 6.06
N THR A 224 5.22 -35.96 5.46
CA THR A 224 4.99 -35.72 4.03
C THR A 224 6.16 -34.99 3.38
N SER A 225 6.25 -34.98 2.05
CA SER A 225 7.24 -34.14 1.37
C SER A 225 6.91 -32.65 1.50
N THR A 226 5.76 -32.23 0.99
CA THR A 226 5.17 -30.90 1.17
C THR A 226 3.76 -31.07 1.74
N GLY A 227 3.35 -30.23 2.69
CA GLY A 227 2.02 -30.34 3.27
C GLY A 227 0.91 -30.00 2.27
N VAL A 228 0.85 -28.73 1.88
CA VAL A 228 -0.12 -28.22 0.90
C VAL A 228 0.58 -27.40 -0.18
N HIS A 229 0.20 -27.62 -1.44
CA HIS A 229 0.63 -26.85 -2.59
C HIS A 229 -0.58 -26.27 -3.33
N LEU A 230 -0.60 -24.95 -3.48
CA LEU A 230 -1.66 -24.20 -4.16
C LEU A 230 -1.08 -23.44 -5.35
N SER A 231 -1.54 -23.79 -6.54
CA SER A 231 -1.17 -23.18 -7.82
C SER A 231 -2.40 -22.90 -8.69
N THR A 232 -3.50 -22.51 -8.02
CA THR A 232 -4.82 -22.39 -8.65
C THR A 232 -5.33 -20.94 -8.72
N GLY A 233 -6.00 -20.60 -9.83
CA GLY A 233 -6.80 -19.38 -9.97
C GLY A 233 -8.23 -19.50 -9.40
N GLY A 234 -8.63 -20.68 -8.93
CA GLY A 234 -9.91 -20.90 -8.26
C GLY A 234 -9.88 -20.40 -6.80
N ARG A 235 -11.06 -20.05 -6.26
CA ARG A 235 -11.19 -19.64 -4.86
C ARG A 235 -11.12 -20.86 -3.95
N THR A 236 -10.00 -21.02 -3.25
CA THR A 236 -9.77 -22.12 -2.30
C THR A 236 -9.74 -21.59 -0.87
N THR A 237 -10.17 -22.45 0.07
CA THR A 237 -10.19 -22.13 1.49
C THR A 237 -9.58 -23.28 2.29
N LEU A 238 -8.71 -22.94 3.24
CA LEU A 238 -8.18 -23.87 4.23
C LEU A 238 -8.59 -23.37 5.61
N GLU A 239 -9.27 -24.19 6.38
CA GLU A 239 -9.77 -23.84 7.70
C GLU A 239 -9.44 -24.93 8.72
N ASP A 240 -8.81 -24.57 9.84
CA ASP A 240 -8.42 -25.50 10.90
C ASP A 240 -7.53 -26.68 10.40
N VAL A 241 -6.70 -26.44 9.38
CA VAL A 241 -5.78 -27.44 8.82
C VAL A 241 -4.49 -27.51 9.63
N ARG A 242 -4.07 -28.73 10.00
CA ARG A 242 -2.83 -28.97 10.76
C ARG A 242 -1.83 -29.75 9.91
N ILE A 243 -0.65 -29.20 9.70
CA ILE A 243 0.43 -29.79 8.91
C ILE A 243 1.61 -30.05 9.84
N THR A 244 2.12 -31.29 9.91
CA THR A 244 3.26 -31.59 10.76
C THR A 244 4.29 -32.54 10.17
N GLY A 245 5.58 -32.24 10.37
CA GLY A 245 6.67 -33.12 9.95
C GLY A 245 6.88 -33.19 8.44
N SER A 246 6.79 -32.06 7.72
CA SER A 246 7.09 -32.00 6.29
C SER A 246 8.61 -32.05 6.05
N SER A 247 9.08 -32.86 5.10
CA SER A 247 10.49 -32.92 4.71
C SER A 247 10.94 -31.74 3.84
N GLY A 248 9.98 -30.99 3.29
CA GLY A 248 10.14 -29.70 2.61
C GLY A 248 9.25 -28.64 3.25
N ASN A 249 8.59 -27.83 2.42
CA ASN A 249 7.74 -26.73 2.90
C ASN A 249 6.42 -27.22 3.51
N GLY A 250 5.87 -26.46 4.46
CA GLY A 250 4.55 -26.73 5.04
C GLY A 250 3.42 -26.39 4.05
N VAL A 251 3.27 -25.10 3.74
CA VAL A 251 2.31 -24.59 2.75
C VAL A 251 3.06 -23.79 1.69
N VAL A 252 2.73 -24.03 0.41
CA VAL A 252 3.30 -23.30 -0.74
C VAL A 252 2.17 -22.67 -1.56
N LEU A 253 2.23 -21.36 -1.76
CA LEU A 253 1.40 -20.59 -2.68
C LEU A 253 2.25 -20.13 -3.87
N THR A 254 1.80 -20.41 -5.09
CA THR A 254 2.49 -20.03 -6.34
C THR A 254 1.47 -19.66 -7.42
N ALA A 255 1.96 -19.26 -8.60
CA ALA A 255 1.20 -19.03 -9.82
C ALA A 255 0.04 -18.03 -9.66
N GLY A 256 0.24 -16.97 -8.88
CA GLY A 256 -0.78 -15.92 -8.71
C GLY A 256 -2.03 -16.34 -7.94
N THR A 257 -2.00 -17.47 -7.22
CA THR A 257 -3.14 -17.96 -6.43
C THR A 257 -3.58 -16.94 -5.37
N ASP A 258 -4.84 -17.00 -4.92
CA ASP A 258 -5.40 -16.09 -3.91
C ASP A 258 -6.35 -16.82 -2.93
N PRO A 259 -5.81 -17.74 -2.09
CA PRO A 259 -6.60 -18.52 -1.14
C PRO A 259 -6.90 -17.76 0.15
N VAL A 260 -7.85 -18.28 0.92
CA VAL A 260 -8.08 -17.87 2.32
C VAL A 260 -7.67 -19.01 3.27
N LEU A 261 -6.74 -18.72 4.17
CA LEU A 261 -6.27 -19.65 5.20
C LEU A 261 -6.68 -19.12 6.58
N ARG A 262 -7.44 -19.92 7.33
CA ARG A 262 -7.92 -19.58 8.68
C ARG A 262 -7.48 -20.63 9.67
N ARG A 263 -6.89 -20.19 10.79
CA ARG A 263 -6.55 -21.07 11.92
C ARG A 263 -5.71 -22.29 11.51
N CYS A 264 -4.87 -22.12 10.50
CA CYS A 264 -4.01 -23.18 9.99
C CYS A 264 -2.72 -23.24 10.81
N ARG A 265 -2.24 -24.44 11.12
CA ARG A 265 -1.00 -24.64 11.89
C ARG A 265 -0.01 -25.49 11.11
N VAL A 266 1.20 -24.98 10.94
CA VAL A 266 2.36 -25.71 10.40
C VAL A 266 3.34 -25.97 11.54
N SER A 267 3.80 -27.21 11.70
CA SER A 267 4.74 -27.57 12.77
C SER A 267 5.84 -28.52 12.30
N ARG A 268 7.09 -28.27 12.69
CA ARG A 268 8.26 -29.12 12.36
C ARG A 268 8.51 -29.28 10.86
N ALA A 269 8.46 -28.19 10.10
CA ALA A 269 8.79 -28.19 8.67
C ALA A 269 10.31 -28.12 8.46
N ARG A 270 10.89 -29.01 7.66
CA ARG A 270 12.32 -28.94 7.29
C ARG A 270 12.62 -27.81 6.30
N GLY A 271 11.65 -27.44 5.46
CA GLY A 271 11.71 -26.26 4.61
C GLY A 271 11.14 -25.03 5.31
N ASN A 272 10.49 -24.17 4.53
CA ASN A 272 9.77 -23.02 5.08
C ASN A 272 8.41 -23.45 5.65
N GLY A 273 7.92 -22.77 6.68
CA GLY A 273 6.59 -23.00 7.21
C GLY A 273 5.51 -22.64 6.18
N LEU A 274 5.49 -21.36 5.82
CA LEU A 274 4.66 -20.78 4.76
C LEU A 274 5.59 -20.20 3.68
N PHE A 275 5.37 -20.56 2.42
CA PHE A 275 6.11 -20.00 1.29
C PHE A 275 5.15 -19.43 0.24
N VAL A 276 5.21 -18.12 0.02
CA VAL A 276 4.37 -17.39 -0.94
C VAL A 276 5.27 -16.82 -2.04
N THR A 277 5.06 -17.23 -3.28
CA THR A 277 5.91 -16.84 -4.42
C THR A 277 5.11 -16.68 -5.72
N ASP A 278 5.77 -16.25 -6.79
CA ASP A 278 5.22 -16.19 -8.16
C ASP A 278 3.95 -15.35 -8.25
N ARG A 279 4.00 -14.13 -7.71
CA ARG A 279 2.90 -13.15 -7.66
C ARG A 279 1.66 -13.67 -6.93
N ALA A 280 1.81 -14.68 -6.07
CA ALA A 280 0.71 -15.18 -5.29
C ALA A 280 0.22 -14.11 -4.30
N ARG A 281 -1.08 -14.14 -4.11
CA ARG A 281 -1.82 -13.42 -3.08
C ARG A 281 -2.37 -14.46 -2.11
N GLY A 282 -2.95 -14.01 -1.02
CA GLY A 282 -3.57 -14.90 -0.08
C GLY A 282 -3.87 -14.17 1.21
N THR A 283 -4.97 -14.54 1.84
CA THR A 283 -5.39 -13.98 3.13
C THR A 283 -5.17 -15.02 4.22
N PHE A 284 -4.39 -14.67 5.23
CA PHE A 284 -4.10 -15.54 6.37
C PHE A 284 -4.67 -14.90 7.64
N GLU A 285 -5.53 -15.63 8.33
CA GLU A 285 -6.18 -15.18 9.57
C GLU A 285 -5.86 -16.18 10.70
N ASP A 286 -5.24 -15.68 11.77
CA ASP A 286 -4.94 -16.43 12.98
C ASP A 286 -4.17 -17.74 12.71
N CYS A 287 -3.10 -17.69 11.92
CA CYS A 287 -2.31 -18.87 11.57
C CYS A 287 -1.10 -19.06 12.52
N TRP A 288 -0.57 -20.29 12.59
CA TRP A 288 0.57 -20.65 13.42
C TRP A 288 1.67 -21.36 12.63
N VAL A 289 2.93 -20.98 12.89
CA VAL A 289 4.11 -21.70 12.42
C VAL A 289 5.02 -22.00 13.60
N ASP A 290 5.44 -23.25 13.73
CA ASP A 290 6.17 -23.77 14.89
C ASP A 290 7.31 -24.69 14.45
N GLY A 291 8.54 -24.45 14.88
CA GLY A 291 9.63 -25.41 14.68
C GLY A 291 10.08 -25.58 13.22
N SER A 292 10.04 -24.54 12.37
CA SER A 292 10.57 -24.63 11.01
C SER A 292 12.11 -24.52 11.00
N GLN A 293 12.77 -25.35 10.18
CA GLN A 293 14.22 -25.25 9.96
C GLN A 293 14.57 -24.18 8.91
N GLY A 294 13.72 -23.98 7.91
CA GLY A 294 13.76 -22.81 7.02
C GLY A 294 13.06 -21.60 7.64
N ALA A 295 12.71 -20.62 6.80
CA ALA A 295 11.99 -19.45 7.29
C ALA A 295 10.57 -19.82 7.72
N ALA A 296 10.05 -19.22 8.80
CA ALA A 296 8.69 -19.51 9.24
C ALA A 296 7.67 -19.01 8.21
N LEU A 297 7.88 -17.80 7.70
CA LEU A 297 7.23 -17.24 6.54
C LEU A 297 8.28 -16.74 5.55
N ARG A 298 8.20 -17.18 4.30
CA ARG A 298 8.97 -16.64 3.18
C ARG A 298 8.02 -16.05 2.14
N VAL A 299 8.22 -14.79 1.76
CA VAL A 299 7.46 -14.12 0.69
C VAL A 299 8.45 -13.63 -0.37
N ALA A 300 8.25 -14.06 -1.61
CA ALA A 300 9.14 -13.81 -2.75
C ALA A 300 8.37 -13.59 -4.06
N GLY A 301 9.07 -13.37 -5.18
CA GLY A 301 8.49 -13.28 -6.52
C GLY A 301 7.38 -12.23 -6.69
N ALA A 302 7.59 -11.02 -6.19
CA ALA A 302 6.61 -9.91 -6.22
C ALA A 302 5.22 -10.26 -5.64
N SER A 303 5.21 -11.15 -4.64
CA SER A 303 3.98 -11.59 -3.97
C SER A 303 3.50 -10.57 -2.92
N SER A 304 2.19 -10.51 -2.71
CA SER A 304 1.54 -9.54 -1.81
C SER A 304 0.43 -10.18 -0.95
N PRO A 305 0.76 -11.14 -0.07
CA PRO A 305 -0.22 -11.72 0.84
C PRO A 305 -0.59 -10.75 1.97
N ALA A 306 -1.81 -10.89 2.51
CA ALA A 306 -2.27 -10.21 3.70
C ALA A 306 -2.34 -11.20 4.88
N LEU A 307 -1.62 -10.91 5.96
CA LEU A 307 -1.55 -11.77 7.14
C LEU A 307 -1.96 -10.99 8.38
N THR A 308 -2.95 -11.51 9.10
CA THR A 308 -3.42 -10.97 10.37
C THR A 308 -3.38 -12.04 11.45
N GLY A 309 -2.70 -11.78 12.57
CA GLY A 309 -2.67 -12.72 13.69
C GLY A 309 -1.77 -13.94 13.48
N LEU A 310 -0.72 -13.85 12.65
CA LEU A 310 0.24 -14.95 12.51
C LEU A 310 1.17 -15.02 13.74
N THR A 311 1.25 -16.22 14.33
CA THR A 311 2.16 -16.53 15.43
C THR A 311 3.27 -17.46 14.96
N VAL A 312 4.53 -17.07 15.19
CA VAL A 312 5.74 -17.82 14.85
C VAL A 312 6.50 -18.18 16.12
N ARG A 313 6.85 -19.45 16.32
CA ARG A 313 7.58 -19.92 17.51
C ARG A 313 8.59 -21.01 17.18
N ASP A 314 9.65 -21.07 17.98
CA ASP A 314 10.62 -22.18 18.01
C ASP A 314 11.29 -22.49 16.65
N CYS A 315 11.34 -21.52 15.74
CA CYS A 315 11.97 -21.69 14.42
C CYS A 315 13.48 -21.52 14.51
N GLU A 316 14.24 -22.44 13.91
CA GLU A 316 15.72 -22.40 13.88
C GLU A 316 16.24 -21.34 12.90
N GLY A 317 15.49 -21.08 11.82
CA GLY A 317 15.84 -20.13 10.77
C GLY A 317 15.39 -18.69 11.01
N ILE A 318 15.16 -17.97 9.92
CA ILE A 318 14.61 -16.61 9.92
C ILE A 318 13.12 -16.67 10.29
N GLY A 319 12.63 -15.76 11.12
CA GLY A 319 11.19 -15.68 11.42
C GLY A 319 10.41 -15.38 10.15
N LEU A 320 10.59 -14.18 9.61
CA LEU A 320 10.01 -13.73 8.35
C LEU A 320 11.11 -13.35 7.36
N LEU A 321 11.14 -14.00 6.20
CA LEU A 321 12.04 -13.67 5.09
C LEU A 321 11.24 -13.04 3.94
N LEU A 322 11.44 -11.75 3.70
CA LEU A 322 10.70 -10.97 2.70
C LEU A 322 11.69 -10.50 1.63
N GLU A 323 11.49 -10.94 0.38
CA GLU A 323 12.47 -10.72 -0.69
C GLU A 323 11.86 -10.61 -2.09
N GLU A 324 12.68 -10.31 -3.10
CA GLU A 324 12.30 -10.29 -4.52
C GLU A 324 11.07 -9.40 -4.79
N ASP A 325 11.16 -8.12 -4.41
CA ASP A 325 10.10 -7.12 -4.58
C ASP A 325 8.75 -7.48 -3.93
N ALA A 326 8.74 -8.39 -2.94
CA ALA A 326 7.55 -8.74 -2.20
C ALA A 326 6.98 -7.56 -1.41
N ALA A 327 5.65 -7.44 -1.38
CA ALA A 327 4.94 -6.37 -0.67
C ALA A 327 3.81 -6.94 0.20
N PRO A 328 4.12 -7.74 1.25
CA PRO A 328 3.11 -8.29 2.13
C PRO A 328 2.55 -7.22 3.10
N GLU A 329 1.28 -7.38 3.46
CA GLU A 329 0.66 -6.66 4.57
C GLU A 329 0.61 -7.57 5.80
N LEU A 330 1.27 -7.16 6.87
CA LEU A 330 1.50 -7.95 8.07
C LEU A 330 0.96 -7.18 9.28
N ASP A 331 -0.05 -7.73 9.96
CA ASP A 331 -0.72 -7.06 11.07
C ASP A 331 -0.92 -7.98 12.28
N ARG A 332 -0.68 -7.46 13.49
CA ARG A 332 -0.83 -8.19 14.76
C ARG A 332 -0.05 -9.51 14.78
N LEU A 333 1.22 -9.46 14.37
CA LEU A 333 2.11 -10.62 14.37
C LEU A 333 2.74 -10.85 15.74
N GLU A 334 2.98 -12.11 16.09
CA GLU A 334 3.83 -12.49 17.22
C GLU A 334 4.95 -13.41 16.73
N VAL A 335 6.22 -13.01 16.89
CA VAL A 335 7.39 -13.83 16.54
C VAL A 335 8.19 -14.05 17.81
N ILE A 336 8.38 -15.30 18.20
CA ILE A 336 9.12 -15.69 19.41
C ILE A 336 10.34 -16.52 19.00
N GLY A 337 11.53 -16.04 19.32
CA GLY A 337 12.79 -16.61 18.85
C GLY A 337 13.11 -16.23 17.41
N SER A 338 13.88 -17.07 16.70
CA SER A 338 14.39 -16.90 15.32
C SER A 338 15.51 -15.86 15.13
N SER A 339 16.25 -15.95 14.03
CA SER A 339 17.39 -15.08 13.74
C SER A 339 17.56 -14.77 12.25
N PRO A 340 17.38 -13.51 11.81
CA PRO A 340 16.65 -12.45 12.52
C PRO A 340 15.14 -12.78 12.64
N ALA A 341 14.40 -12.00 13.43
CA ALA A 341 12.95 -12.16 13.52
C ALA A 341 12.25 -11.71 12.23
N VAL A 342 12.68 -10.60 11.63
CA VAL A 342 12.24 -10.16 10.30
C VAL A 342 13.46 -9.76 9.46
N ALA A 343 13.62 -10.37 8.30
CA ALA A 343 14.58 -9.98 7.27
C ALA A 343 13.83 -9.43 6.05
N VAL A 344 14.15 -8.20 5.66
CA VAL A 344 13.66 -7.56 4.43
C VAL A 344 14.84 -7.36 3.49
N GLN A 345 14.76 -7.89 2.27
CA GLN A 345 15.84 -7.77 1.29
C GLN A 345 15.37 -7.71 -0.16
N GLY A 346 16.26 -7.36 -1.08
CA GLY A 346 16.03 -7.49 -2.53
C GLY A 346 14.81 -6.74 -3.03
N GLY A 347 14.71 -5.44 -2.71
CA GLY A 347 13.62 -4.57 -3.17
C GLY A 347 12.27 -4.77 -2.48
N ALA A 348 12.14 -5.73 -1.55
CA ALA A 348 10.89 -5.96 -0.83
C ALA A 348 10.42 -4.71 -0.07
N ASN A 349 9.10 -4.50 -0.02
CA ASN A 349 8.46 -3.32 0.57
C ASN A 349 7.23 -3.73 1.43
N PRO A 350 7.44 -4.36 2.59
CA PRO A 350 6.36 -4.77 3.47
C PRO A 350 5.75 -3.61 4.26
N LEU A 351 4.48 -3.79 4.62
CA LEU A 351 3.81 -3.02 5.68
C LEU A 351 3.67 -3.91 6.92
N LEU A 352 4.42 -3.62 7.97
CA LEU A 352 4.39 -4.33 9.25
C LEU A 352 3.71 -3.46 10.32
N ARG A 353 2.61 -3.92 10.90
CA ARG A 353 1.84 -3.17 11.90
C ARG A 353 1.58 -3.99 13.14
N ARG A 354 1.71 -3.37 14.32
CA ARG A 354 1.33 -3.97 15.61
C ARG A 354 1.98 -5.33 15.86
N ALA A 355 3.20 -5.51 15.37
CA ALA A 355 3.94 -6.76 15.52
C ALA A 355 4.67 -6.78 16.86
N ARG A 356 4.79 -7.97 17.45
CA ARG A 356 5.52 -8.22 18.68
C ARG A 356 6.62 -9.26 18.42
N LEU A 357 7.86 -8.81 18.43
CA LEU A 357 9.05 -9.64 18.20
C LEU A 357 9.73 -9.88 19.55
N VAL A 358 9.85 -11.13 19.98
CA VAL A 358 10.23 -11.49 21.35
C VAL A 358 11.40 -12.44 21.34
N GLU A 359 12.45 -12.07 22.06
CA GLU A 359 13.70 -12.83 22.16
C GLU A 359 14.30 -13.26 20.80
N PRO A 360 14.39 -12.40 19.76
CA PRO A 360 15.14 -12.74 18.56
C PRO A 360 16.58 -13.16 18.91
N ALA A 361 17.04 -14.29 18.37
CA ALA A 361 18.41 -14.77 18.57
C ALA A 361 19.45 -13.96 17.76
N GLY A 362 19.00 -13.10 16.85
CA GLY A 362 19.79 -12.11 16.13
C GLY A 362 19.10 -10.74 16.18
N ASP A 363 19.11 -10.03 15.05
CA ASP A 363 18.41 -8.75 14.94
C ASP A 363 16.87 -8.94 15.03
N GLY A 364 16.17 -7.95 15.58
CA GLY A 364 14.70 -7.90 15.55
C GLY A 364 14.20 -7.71 14.13
N ILE A 365 14.57 -6.59 13.50
CA ILE A 365 14.28 -6.31 12.10
C ILE A 365 15.59 -5.96 11.38
N ALA A 366 15.88 -6.63 10.27
CA ALA A 366 17.04 -6.36 9.43
C ALA A 366 16.61 -6.04 7.99
N ALA A 367 16.98 -4.87 7.48
CA ALA A 367 16.75 -4.45 6.09
C ALA A 367 18.08 -4.30 5.34
N THR A 368 18.22 -5.03 4.24
CA THR A 368 19.46 -5.07 3.42
C THR A 368 19.13 -5.13 1.92
N LYS A 369 20.11 -4.93 1.03
CA LYS A 369 19.96 -5.09 -0.43
C LYS A 369 18.76 -4.33 -1.01
N ASP A 370 18.78 -3.00 -0.87
CA ASP A 370 17.76 -2.09 -1.40
C ASP A 370 16.34 -2.36 -0.87
N ALA A 371 16.23 -2.92 0.34
CA ALA A 371 14.95 -3.15 1.00
C ALA A 371 14.23 -1.83 1.28
N ARG A 372 12.91 -1.85 1.16
CA ARG A 372 12.02 -0.78 1.57
C ARG A 372 11.10 -1.29 2.67
N GLY A 373 10.32 -0.43 3.30
CA GLY A 373 9.24 -0.91 4.16
C GLY A 373 8.74 0.11 5.14
N ARG A 374 7.56 -0.20 5.69
CA ARG A 374 6.92 0.61 6.72
C ARG A 374 6.63 -0.25 7.94
N ILE A 375 7.11 0.21 9.09
CA ILE A 375 6.99 -0.48 10.38
C ILE A 375 6.23 0.45 11.31
N GLU A 376 5.05 0.05 11.74
CA GLU A 376 4.17 0.88 12.57
C GLU A 376 3.78 0.14 13.86
N ASP A 377 3.90 0.82 15.01
CA ASP A 377 3.48 0.31 16.33
C ASP A 377 4.05 -1.08 16.68
N CYS A 378 5.30 -1.35 16.32
CA CYS A 378 5.94 -2.65 16.54
C CYS A 378 6.79 -2.66 17.82
N GLU A 379 6.64 -3.71 18.62
CA GLU A 379 7.35 -3.90 19.88
C GLU A 379 8.39 -5.02 19.73
N ILE A 380 9.66 -4.69 19.96
CA ILE A 380 10.80 -5.59 19.85
C ILE A 380 11.38 -5.77 21.26
N VAL A 381 11.33 -6.98 21.79
CA VAL A 381 11.64 -7.26 23.19
C VAL A 381 12.79 -8.25 23.27
N ARG A 382 13.87 -7.87 23.96
CA ARG A 382 15.04 -8.70 24.24
C ARG A 382 15.76 -9.31 23.01
N PRO A 383 15.98 -8.56 21.91
CA PRO A 383 16.80 -9.07 20.80
C PRO A 383 18.26 -9.28 21.26
N GLN A 384 18.87 -10.36 20.77
CA GLN A 384 20.30 -10.63 21.00
C GLN A 384 21.20 -9.82 20.05
N GLY A 385 20.68 -9.43 18.88
CA GLY A 385 21.29 -8.47 17.96
C GLY A 385 20.70 -7.07 18.12
N ALA A 386 20.76 -6.27 17.05
CA ALA A 386 20.14 -4.95 17.03
C ALA A 386 18.62 -5.05 17.06
N GLY A 387 17.95 -4.09 17.66
CA GLY A 387 16.48 -4.00 17.58
C GLY A 387 16.02 -3.83 16.13
N VAL A 388 16.54 -2.79 15.47
CA VAL A 388 16.36 -2.54 14.03
C VAL A 388 17.73 -2.27 13.41
N ARG A 389 18.03 -2.93 12.29
CA ARG A 389 19.23 -2.71 11.47
C ARG A 389 18.86 -2.39 10.03
N VAL A 390 19.46 -1.33 9.47
CA VAL A 390 19.23 -0.93 8.08
C VAL A 390 20.57 -0.67 7.38
N ALA A 391 20.78 -1.30 6.23
CA ALA A 391 22.05 -1.26 5.50
C ALA A 391 21.86 -1.38 3.98
N SER A 392 22.93 -1.16 3.21
CA SER A 392 23.03 -1.58 1.80
C SER A 392 21.92 -1.01 0.89
N GLY A 393 21.78 0.32 0.86
CA GLY A 393 20.79 1.01 0.02
C GLY A 393 19.34 0.95 0.53
N SER A 394 19.13 0.33 1.69
CA SER A 394 17.78 0.08 2.21
C SER A 394 17.17 1.33 2.86
N THR A 395 15.86 1.52 2.69
CA THR A 395 15.11 2.65 3.26
C THR A 395 13.94 2.16 4.11
N LEU A 396 13.93 2.45 5.40
CA LEU A 396 12.79 2.11 6.28
C LEU A 396 12.12 3.34 6.86
N TYR A 397 10.80 3.28 6.96
CA TYR A 397 10.01 4.20 7.78
C TYR A 397 9.49 3.46 9.01
N VAL A 398 9.86 3.95 10.20
CA VAL A 398 9.46 3.39 11.50
C VAL A 398 8.64 4.44 12.24
N ALA A 399 7.40 4.11 12.63
CA ALA A 399 6.53 5.01 13.37
C ALA A 399 5.86 4.31 14.55
N GLY A 400 6.06 4.81 15.76
CA GLY A 400 5.50 4.18 16.97
C GLY A 400 6.21 2.87 17.35
N GLY A 401 5.89 2.39 18.55
CA GLY A 401 6.50 1.17 19.12
C GLY A 401 7.88 1.41 19.73
N GLY A 402 8.66 0.34 19.85
CA GLY A 402 9.97 0.43 20.49
C GLY A 402 10.76 -0.86 20.57
N VAL A 403 11.98 -0.72 21.05
CA VAL A 403 12.91 -1.80 21.40
C VAL A 403 13.16 -1.75 22.89
N SER A 404 13.03 -2.89 23.57
CA SER A 404 13.28 -3.02 25.01
C SER A 404 14.29 -4.13 25.31
N ASP A 405 15.18 -3.89 26.28
CA ASP A 405 16.13 -4.86 26.82
C ASP A 405 17.04 -5.53 25.77
N THR A 406 17.50 -4.77 24.77
CA THR A 406 18.38 -5.28 23.71
C THR A 406 19.78 -5.59 24.22
N ALA A 407 20.38 -6.70 23.77
CA ALA A 407 21.75 -7.06 24.13
C ALA A 407 22.80 -6.22 23.37
N ALA A 408 22.44 -5.70 22.19
CA ALA A 408 23.28 -4.86 21.36
C ALA A 408 22.73 -3.42 21.33
N SER A 409 22.76 -2.77 20.17
CA SER A 409 22.15 -1.46 19.94
C SER A 409 20.65 -1.52 19.65
N GLY A 410 19.90 -0.47 20.00
CA GLY A 410 18.46 -0.38 19.73
C GLY A 410 18.14 -0.21 18.25
N LEU A 411 18.78 0.77 17.62
CA LEU A 411 18.68 1.06 16.19
C LEU A 411 20.09 1.23 15.61
N VAL A 412 20.37 0.55 14.50
CA VAL A 412 21.65 0.64 13.78
C VAL A 412 21.37 0.99 12.32
N VAL A 413 21.98 2.07 11.85
CA VAL A 413 21.98 2.48 10.44
C VAL A 413 23.40 2.35 9.91
N GLU A 414 23.61 1.43 8.99
CA GLU A 414 24.91 1.15 8.38
C GLU A 414 25.07 1.88 7.04
N ASP A 415 26.20 1.65 6.37
CA ASP A 415 26.53 2.24 5.07
C ASP A 415 25.41 2.03 4.03
N GLY A 416 24.98 3.14 3.42
CA GLY A 416 23.89 3.22 2.46
C GLY A 416 22.49 2.99 3.05
N GLY A 417 22.35 2.82 4.37
CA GLY A 417 21.06 2.74 5.04
C GLY A 417 20.43 4.12 5.24
N ASN A 418 19.14 4.26 4.94
CA ASN A 418 18.35 5.45 5.24
C ASN A 418 17.15 5.07 6.12
N VAL A 419 17.01 5.72 7.28
CA VAL A 419 15.90 5.45 8.18
C VAL A 419 15.22 6.74 8.61
N THR A 420 13.89 6.78 8.44
CA THR A 420 13.04 7.77 9.09
C THR A 420 12.33 7.13 10.28
N VAL A 421 12.54 7.67 11.48
CA VAL A 421 11.96 7.17 12.73
C VAL A 421 11.11 8.25 13.38
N ARG A 422 9.90 7.90 13.82
CA ARG A 422 8.99 8.80 14.51
C ARG A 422 8.37 8.12 15.73
N ASP A 423 8.29 8.82 16.86
CA ASP A 423 7.59 8.36 18.07
C ASP A 423 8.08 6.96 18.56
N PHE A 424 9.39 6.70 18.45
CA PHE A 424 9.98 5.39 18.73
C PHE A 424 10.77 5.38 20.05
N ARG A 425 10.65 4.30 20.82
CA ARG A 425 11.33 4.16 22.11
C ARG A 425 12.44 3.11 22.05
N VAL A 426 13.60 3.42 22.60
CA VAL A 426 14.67 2.47 22.89
C VAL A 426 14.87 2.46 24.40
N GLU A 427 14.48 1.38 25.05
CA GLU A 427 14.58 1.19 26.50
C GLU A 427 15.62 0.12 26.80
N VAL A 428 16.66 0.45 27.55
CA VAL A 428 17.72 -0.46 28.00
C VAL A 428 18.42 -1.16 26.84
N SER A 429 19.62 -0.66 26.48
CA SER A 429 20.48 -1.31 25.49
C SER A 429 21.81 -1.76 26.08
N GLY A 430 22.28 -2.92 25.63
CA GLY A 430 23.54 -3.52 26.06
C GLY A 430 24.77 -2.81 25.50
N GLU A 431 24.60 -2.07 24.41
CA GLU A 431 25.59 -1.19 23.81
C GLU A 431 25.01 0.24 23.71
N GLU A 432 25.06 0.88 22.54
CA GLU A 432 24.48 2.19 22.30
C GLU A 432 22.95 2.14 22.15
N GLY A 433 22.25 3.27 22.28
CA GLY A 433 20.82 3.34 22.00
C GLY A 433 20.54 3.34 20.50
N VAL A 434 21.06 4.35 19.82
CA VAL A 434 20.98 4.54 18.37
C VAL A 434 22.38 4.75 17.82
N VAL A 435 22.74 4.01 16.78
CA VAL A 435 24.03 4.12 16.08
C VAL A 435 23.79 4.42 14.61
N VAL A 436 24.48 5.44 14.10
CA VAL A 436 24.58 5.70 12.66
C VAL A 436 26.05 5.59 12.30
N GLU A 437 26.37 4.58 11.51
CA GLU A 437 27.72 4.32 11.00
C GLU A 437 28.04 5.24 9.80
N ALA A 438 29.28 5.20 9.34
CA ALA A 438 29.72 5.94 8.16
C ALA A 438 28.84 5.63 6.93
N GLY A 439 28.33 6.66 6.25
CA GLY A 439 27.46 6.49 5.08
C GLY A 439 25.99 6.18 5.40
N GLY A 440 25.63 6.07 6.68
CA GLY A 440 24.24 5.94 7.12
C GLY A 440 23.54 7.29 7.26
N GLU A 441 22.23 7.31 7.03
CA GLU A 441 21.36 8.49 7.15
C GLU A 441 20.18 8.22 8.09
N LEU A 442 20.03 9.09 9.11
CA LEU A 442 18.95 9.00 10.08
C LEU A 442 18.14 10.29 10.16
N THR A 443 16.83 10.20 9.98
CA THR A 443 15.87 11.25 10.38
C THR A 443 15.06 10.75 11.56
N ALA A 444 15.25 11.32 12.75
CA ALA A 444 14.54 10.92 13.96
C ALA A 444 13.68 12.05 14.52
N ASN A 445 12.39 11.76 14.79
CA ASN A 445 11.44 12.69 15.37
C ASN A 445 10.80 12.10 16.62
N ARG A 446 10.95 12.75 17.77
CA ARG A 446 10.40 12.28 19.07
C ARG A 446 10.82 10.85 19.39
N THR A 447 12.09 10.53 19.12
CA THR A 447 12.70 9.24 19.49
C THR A 447 13.31 9.36 20.88
N THR A 448 12.95 8.46 21.78
CA THR A 448 13.45 8.46 23.16
C THR A 448 14.35 7.26 23.40
N VAL A 449 15.56 7.53 23.89
CA VAL A 449 16.53 6.52 24.32
C VAL A 449 16.67 6.62 25.84
N HIS A 450 16.46 5.50 26.53
CA HIS A 450 16.53 5.43 27.98
C HIS A 450 17.47 4.31 28.44
N ALA A 451 18.39 4.63 29.34
CA ALA A 451 19.35 3.72 29.98
C ALA A 451 20.22 2.85 29.05
N PRO A 452 20.88 3.42 28.01
CA PRO A 452 21.89 2.70 27.24
C PRO A 452 23.17 2.47 28.05
N LYS A 453 23.84 1.33 27.86
CA LYS A 453 25.19 1.10 28.43
C LYS A 453 26.29 1.87 27.69
N GLY A 454 26.04 2.26 26.45
CA GLY A 454 26.90 3.12 25.64
C GLY A 454 26.37 4.56 25.60
N HIS A 455 26.42 5.16 24.41
CA HIS A 455 25.84 6.46 24.14
C HIS A 455 24.33 6.38 23.88
N GLY A 456 23.60 7.46 24.11
CA GLY A 456 22.20 7.56 23.68
C GLY A 456 22.07 7.50 22.17
N PHE A 457 22.69 8.48 21.50
CA PHE A 457 22.86 8.54 20.06
C PHE A 457 24.35 8.61 19.74
N LEU A 458 24.86 7.71 18.91
CA LEU A 458 26.22 7.70 18.40
C LEU A 458 26.21 7.92 16.90
N LEU A 459 26.74 9.05 16.45
CA LEU A 459 26.90 9.40 15.04
C LEU A 459 28.37 9.30 14.68
N ARG A 460 28.75 8.24 13.95
CA ARG A 460 30.13 7.96 13.55
C ARG A 460 30.60 8.91 12.45
N GLU A 461 31.90 8.91 12.17
CA GLU A 461 32.45 9.74 11.11
C GLU A 461 31.81 9.45 9.75
N GLY A 462 31.25 10.47 9.10
CA GLY A 462 30.55 10.35 7.81
C GLY A 462 29.06 9.99 7.91
N ALA A 463 28.49 9.92 9.11
CA ALA A 463 27.04 9.74 9.32
C ALA A 463 26.27 11.05 9.11
N LEU A 464 25.09 10.97 8.48
CA LEU A 464 24.15 12.10 8.37
C LEU A 464 22.99 11.89 9.34
N ALA A 465 22.60 12.95 10.06
CA ALA A 465 21.47 12.84 10.98
C ALA A 465 20.67 14.14 11.14
N SER A 466 19.35 14.01 11.22
CA SER A 466 18.42 15.08 11.60
C SER A 466 17.59 14.60 12.78
N LEU A 467 17.84 15.16 13.96
CA LEU A 467 17.23 14.76 15.23
C LEU A 467 16.31 15.89 15.72
N SER A 468 15.02 15.63 15.84
CA SER A 468 14.03 16.62 16.30
C SER A 468 13.22 16.08 17.48
N GLY A 469 13.18 16.81 18.60
CA GLY A 469 12.41 16.39 19.78
C GLY A 469 12.91 15.08 20.41
N CYS A 470 14.15 14.67 20.16
CA CYS A 470 14.69 13.40 20.63
C CYS A 470 15.18 13.51 22.08
N GLU A 471 15.08 12.42 22.84
CA GLU A 471 15.52 12.36 24.24
C GLU A 471 16.59 11.29 24.44
N ALA A 472 17.66 11.62 25.16
CA ALA A 472 18.72 10.69 25.58
C ALA A 472 18.88 10.75 27.10
N ASN A 473 18.37 9.73 27.80
CA ASN A 473 18.19 9.74 29.24
C ASN A 473 18.92 8.57 29.90
N GLY A 474 19.62 8.81 31.02
CA GLY A 474 20.11 7.75 31.90
C GLY A 474 21.24 6.86 31.35
N GLY A 475 21.96 7.31 30.32
CA GLY A 475 23.03 6.53 29.68
C GLY A 475 24.34 6.48 30.47
N ALA A 476 25.11 5.40 30.34
CA ALA A 476 26.41 5.27 30.98
C ALA A 476 27.55 6.04 30.26
N GLN A 477 27.29 6.58 29.06
CA GLN A 477 28.19 7.50 28.37
C GLN A 477 27.46 8.80 27.99
N ASP A 478 27.85 9.43 26.87
CA ASP A 478 27.27 10.69 26.42
C ASP A 478 25.84 10.50 25.89
N GLY A 479 24.95 11.48 26.11
CA GLY A 479 23.59 11.45 25.58
C GLY A 479 23.58 11.47 24.05
N PHE A 480 24.19 12.49 23.46
CA PHE A 480 24.43 12.62 22.03
C PHE A 480 25.94 12.71 21.78
N ARG A 481 26.48 11.74 21.03
CA ARG A 481 27.89 11.67 20.63
C ARG A 481 28.00 11.88 19.13
N VAL A 482 28.64 12.98 18.74
CA VAL A 482 28.82 13.37 17.33
C VAL A 482 30.30 13.26 16.96
N GLU A 483 30.64 12.20 16.25
CA GLU A 483 31.96 12.00 15.65
C GLU A 483 31.99 12.48 14.19
N SER A 484 30.82 12.66 13.56
CA SER A 484 30.66 13.06 12.16
C SER A 484 31.04 14.51 11.84
N THR A 485 31.78 14.68 10.76
CA THR A 485 31.99 15.96 10.05
C THR A 485 30.93 16.24 8.97
N ALA A 486 30.05 15.27 8.68
CA ALA A 486 28.91 15.45 7.78
C ALA A 486 27.76 16.22 8.47
N PRO A 487 26.74 16.70 7.72
CA PRO A 487 25.63 17.45 8.29
C PRO A 487 24.88 16.68 9.39
N VAL A 488 24.83 17.28 10.57
CA VAL A 488 24.08 16.77 11.72
C VAL A 488 23.27 17.92 12.34
N SER A 489 21.97 17.72 12.57
CA SER A 489 21.13 18.69 13.26
C SER A 489 20.44 18.10 14.49
N LEU A 490 20.44 18.86 15.58
CA LEU A 490 19.71 18.57 16.81
C LEU A 490 18.78 19.75 17.10
N VAL A 491 17.47 19.53 17.04
CA VAL A 491 16.44 20.55 17.24
C VAL A 491 15.50 20.14 18.38
N ASN A 492 15.34 20.96 19.40
CA ASN A 492 14.47 20.69 20.57
C ASN A 492 14.77 19.34 21.26
N CYS A 493 16.04 18.94 21.31
CA CYS A 493 16.44 17.66 21.91
C CYS A 493 16.69 17.79 23.41
N THR A 494 16.55 16.70 24.17
CA THR A 494 16.82 16.66 25.61
C THR A 494 17.86 15.59 25.94
N ALA A 495 18.85 15.94 26.76
CA ALA A 495 19.83 14.99 27.29
C ALA A 495 19.90 15.12 28.82
N ARG A 496 19.56 14.08 29.56
CA ARG A 496 19.56 14.14 31.03
C ARG A 496 20.03 12.87 31.71
N GLU A 497 20.58 13.04 32.91
CA GLU A 497 20.94 11.93 33.80
C GLU A 497 21.96 10.95 33.18
N ASN A 498 22.74 11.39 32.20
CA ASN A 498 23.79 10.56 31.58
C ASN A 498 25.08 10.66 32.40
N GLU A 499 25.88 9.59 32.51
CA GLU A 499 27.19 9.64 33.20
C GLU A 499 28.24 10.44 32.40
N GLY A 500 28.07 10.54 31.08
CA GLY A 500 28.87 11.37 30.17
C GLY A 500 28.35 12.81 30.04
N GLY A 501 28.68 13.47 28.92
CA GLY A 501 28.09 14.77 28.56
C GLY A 501 26.69 14.59 27.98
N GLY A 502 25.86 15.64 27.98
CA GLY A 502 24.60 15.63 27.26
C GLY A 502 24.82 15.64 25.74
N LEU A 503 25.66 16.55 25.24
CA LEU A 503 26.12 16.59 23.85
C LEU A 503 27.65 16.72 23.79
N VAL A 504 28.31 15.78 23.11
CA VAL A 504 29.76 15.77 22.90
C VAL A 504 30.09 15.57 21.42
N GLN A 505 30.75 16.57 20.84
CA GLN A 505 31.33 16.55 19.50
C GLN A 505 32.84 16.29 19.60
N THR A 506 33.34 15.23 18.96
CA THR A 506 34.78 14.88 19.02
C THR A 506 35.58 15.29 17.79
N ALA A 507 34.93 15.40 16.63
CA ALA A 507 35.54 15.95 15.44
C ALA A 507 35.09 17.42 15.29
N PRO A 508 36.00 18.41 15.41
CA PRO A 508 35.63 19.81 15.22
C PRO A 508 35.17 20.03 13.78
N GLY A 509 33.98 20.59 13.60
CA GLY A 509 33.42 20.91 12.29
C GLY A 509 32.20 21.83 12.40
N ASP A 510 32.00 22.65 11.37
CA ASP A 510 30.98 23.72 11.35
C ASP A 510 29.60 23.22 10.88
N ARG A 511 29.45 21.91 10.65
CA ARG A 511 28.24 21.27 10.09
C ARG A 511 27.35 20.59 11.14
N LEU A 512 27.62 20.84 12.42
CA LEU A 512 26.73 20.49 13.53
C LEU A 512 25.84 21.69 13.88
N ALA A 513 24.55 21.58 13.62
CA ALA A 513 23.55 22.58 14.01
C ALA A 513 22.82 22.12 15.28
N VAL A 514 22.79 22.96 16.31
CA VAL A 514 22.10 22.65 17.58
C VAL A 514 21.19 23.82 17.91
N ASP A 515 19.89 23.53 18.03
CA ASP A 515 18.85 24.48 18.41
C ASP A 515 17.95 23.87 19.50
N GLY A 516 17.69 24.61 20.58
CA GLY A 516 16.80 24.15 21.65
C GLY A 516 17.25 22.87 22.39
N LEU A 517 18.56 22.62 22.57
CA LEU A 517 19.05 21.50 23.39
C LEU A 517 18.85 21.76 24.89
N ASN A 518 18.12 20.88 25.57
CA ASN A 518 17.98 20.87 27.02
C ASN A 518 18.89 19.80 27.65
N SER A 519 20.05 20.21 28.17
CA SER A 519 21.06 19.32 28.77
C SER A 519 21.15 19.56 30.28
N VAL A 520 20.68 18.60 31.09
CA VAL A 520 20.60 18.75 32.56
C VAL A 520 21.02 17.49 33.31
N SER A 521 21.65 17.65 34.47
CA SER A 521 22.00 16.53 35.37
C SER A 521 22.90 15.44 34.73
N ASN A 522 23.77 15.81 33.78
CA ASN A 522 24.75 14.90 33.18
C ASN A 522 26.09 14.90 33.96
N GLY A 523 26.86 13.82 33.88
CA GLY A 523 28.07 13.57 34.68
C GLY A 523 29.33 14.26 34.16
N LYS A 524 29.37 14.62 32.87
CA LYS A 524 30.38 15.48 32.25
C LYS A 524 29.73 16.70 31.60
N ARG A 525 30.55 17.69 31.26
CA ARG A 525 30.12 18.91 30.56
C ARG A 525 29.89 18.62 29.08
N ASP A 526 28.92 19.30 28.48
CA ASP A 526 28.74 19.32 27.03
C ASP A 526 29.97 19.96 26.36
N ALA A 527 30.33 19.47 25.17
CA ALA A 527 31.47 19.94 24.41
C ALA A 527 31.16 19.89 22.91
N TRP A 528 30.79 21.01 22.30
CA TRP A 528 30.53 21.13 20.86
C TRP A 528 30.85 22.54 20.33
N GLY A 529 31.28 22.66 19.07
CA GLY A 529 31.71 23.93 18.44
C GLY A 529 33.23 24.24 18.49
N THR A 530 33.64 25.36 17.89
CA THR A 530 35.06 25.79 17.71
C THR A 530 35.61 26.71 18.82
N GLY A 531 34.82 27.02 19.85
CA GLY A 531 35.25 27.85 20.98
C GLY A 531 35.82 27.03 22.14
N SER A 532 36.95 27.47 22.71
CA SER A 532 37.34 27.05 24.07
C SER A 532 36.22 27.45 25.03
N ALA A 533 35.61 26.46 25.69
CA ALA A 533 34.48 26.66 26.58
C ALA A 533 34.82 27.46 27.86
N GLU A 534 34.96 28.79 27.73
CA GLU A 534 34.84 29.73 28.85
C GLU A 534 33.36 30.12 29.01
N ASN A 535 32.68 29.40 29.91
CA ASN A 535 31.35 29.62 30.53
C ASN A 535 30.56 28.30 30.63
N THR A 536 31.13 27.33 31.33
CA THR A 536 30.41 26.13 31.77
C THR A 536 30.40 26.08 33.29
N ASP A 537 29.21 26.18 33.90
CA ASP A 537 29.02 26.05 35.34
C ASP A 537 28.92 24.57 35.78
N PRO A 538 29.27 24.24 37.05
CA PRO A 538 29.30 22.88 37.57
C PRO A 538 27.93 22.40 38.09
N ALA A 539 27.83 21.09 38.30
CA ALA A 539 26.63 20.38 38.76
C ALA A 539 25.98 20.92 40.05
N GLY A 540 24.64 21.03 40.02
CA GLY A 540 23.74 20.72 41.13
C GLY A 540 23.43 21.80 42.18
N SER A 541 22.29 22.47 42.03
CA SER A 541 21.34 22.70 43.13
C SER A 541 19.97 23.09 42.57
N GLY A 542 18.92 22.42 43.02
CA GLY A 542 17.56 22.60 42.54
C GLY A 542 16.93 23.96 42.87
N ALA A 543 15.83 24.20 42.14
CA ALA A 543 14.75 25.15 42.38
C ALA A 543 15.12 26.64 42.51
N ALA A 544 14.81 27.41 41.48
CA ALA A 544 13.65 28.31 41.46
C ALA A 544 13.66 29.13 40.15
N ASP A 545 12.46 29.47 39.69
CA ASP A 545 12.15 30.33 38.56
C ASP A 545 13.15 31.49 38.35
N GLY A 546 13.61 31.65 37.11
CA GLY A 546 14.38 32.80 36.66
C GLY A 546 14.33 32.91 35.13
N PRO A 547 14.25 34.14 34.58
CA PRO A 547 13.40 34.47 33.45
C PRO A 547 14.03 34.19 32.08
N ALA A 548 13.16 33.93 31.10
CA ALA A 548 13.50 33.89 29.68
C ALA A 548 14.20 35.20 29.26
N PRO A 549 15.13 35.14 28.29
CA PRO A 549 16.00 36.25 27.92
C PRO A 549 15.20 37.45 27.43
N ASP A 550 15.71 38.65 27.75
CA ASP A 550 15.18 39.99 27.45
C ASP A 550 14.24 40.03 26.23
N ARG A 551 12.93 39.95 26.49
CA ARG A 551 11.91 40.44 25.56
C ARG A 551 11.58 41.87 25.96
N ALA A 552 12.29 42.81 25.34
CA ALA A 552 11.70 44.11 25.12
C ALA A 552 10.39 43.86 24.34
N ASP A 553 9.26 44.09 25.01
CA ASP A 553 7.87 43.82 24.62
C ASP A 553 7.41 42.36 24.79
N GLY A 554 6.69 42.06 25.89
CA GLY A 554 6.16 40.73 26.26
C GLY A 554 5.22 40.05 25.23
N PRO A 555 4.46 39.00 25.60
CA PRO A 555 3.55 38.26 24.71
C PRO A 555 2.66 39.11 23.78
N LEU A 556 2.18 40.27 24.27
CA LEU A 556 1.41 41.23 23.45
C LEU A 556 2.28 41.95 22.40
N GLY A 557 3.54 42.22 22.71
CA GLY A 557 4.56 42.71 21.77
C GLY A 557 4.85 41.71 20.67
N ALA A 558 5.06 40.44 21.04
CA ALA A 558 5.26 39.35 20.09
C ALA A 558 4.06 39.19 19.12
N LEU A 559 2.82 39.38 19.61
CA LEU A 559 1.62 39.41 18.75
C LEU A 559 1.61 40.61 17.79
N ASN A 560 2.02 41.79 18.25
CA ASN A 560 2.08 42.99 17.41
C ASN A 560 3.16 42.87 16.32
N ALA A 561 4.26 42.16 16.61
CA ALA A 561 5.36 41.90 15.71
C ALA A 561 5.04 40.91 14.58
N LEU A 562 3.95 40.13 14.67
CA LEU A 562 3.53 39.26 13.56
C LEU A 562 3.18 40.10 12.34
N ILE A 563 3.60 39.66 11.15
CA ILE A 563 3.32 40.33 9.88
C ILE A 563 1.83 40.13 9.52
N GLY A 564 1.17 41.19 9.04
CA GLY A 564 -0.25 41.18 8.69
C GLY A 564 -1.20 40.98 9.89
N LEU A 565 -2.33 40.29 9.66
CA LEU A 565 -3.32 39.88 10.68
C LEU A 565 -3.96 41.02 11.49
N GLU A 566 -4.11 42.23 10.94
CA GLU A 566 -4.56 43.38 11.74
C GLU A 566 -5.96 43.19 12.34
N ASN A 567 -6.88 42.54 11.62
CA ASN A 567 -8.20 42.17 12.12
C ASN A 567 -8.09 41.24 13.35
N VAL A 568 -7.26 40.19 13.26
CA VAL A 568 -7.01 39.26 14.37
C VAL A 568 -6.37 39.97 15.55
N LYS A 569 -5.35 40.82 15.32
CA LYS A 569 -4.71 41.61 16.39
C LYS A 569 -5.71 42.50 17.11
N GLN A 570 -6.59 43.18 16.38
CA GLN A 570 -7.65 44.02 16.96
C GLN A 570 -8.64 43.20 17.79
N GLN A 571 -9.03 42.02 17.31
CA GLN A 571 -9.94 41.12 18.04
C GLN A 571 -9.31 40.58 19.33
N VAL A 572 -8.04 40.15 19.27
CA VAL A 572 -7.30 39.70 20.46
C VAL A 572 -7.13 40.85 21.47
N ARG A 573 -6.79 42.08 21.03
CA ARG A 573 -6.76 43.27 21.91
C ARG A 573 -8.11 43.51 22.58
N THR A 574 -9.21 43.33 21.85
CA THR A 574 -10.56 43.46 22.41
C THR A 574 -10.82 42.41 23.50
N LEU A 575 -10.41 41.16 23.28
CA LEU A 575 -10.54 40.08 24.28
C LEU A 575 -9.70 40.35 25.54
N VAL A 576 -8.47 40.84 25.36
CA VAL A 576 -7.58 41.25 26.46
C VAL A 576 -8.20 42.37 27.29
N ASN A 577 -8.68 43.43 26.63
CA ASN A 577 -9.32 44.57 27.31
C ASN A 577 -10.57 44.16 28.10
N LEU A 578 -11.37 43.24 27.56
CA LEU A 578 -12.56 42.73 28.26
C LEU A 578 -12.18 41.88 29.48
N THR A 579 -11.12 41.07 29.37
CA THR A 579 -10.60 40.27 30.49
C THR A 579 -10.09 41.18 31.62
N GLN A 580 -9.30 42.20 31.29
CA GLN A 580 -8.83 43.20 32.24
C GLN A 580 -9.97 43.98 32.90
N LEU A 581 -11.01 44.34 32.14
CA LEU A 581 -12.20 45.02 32.67
C LEU A 581 -12.98 44.12 33.65
N ALA A 582 -13.12 42.82 33.34
CA ALA A 582 -13.77 41.87 34.23
C ALA A 582 -13.00 41.70 35.55
N GLN A 583 -11.67 41.54 35.49
CA GLN A 583 -10.80 41.47 36.68
C GLN A 583 -10.90 42.75 37.52
N ARG A 584 -10.92 43.93 36.88
CA ARG A 584 -11.05 45.20 37.59
C ARG A 584 -12.40 45.36 38.28
N ARG A 585 -13.49 44.83 37.70
CA ARG A 585 -14.81 44.80 38.35
C ARG A 585 -14.81 43.87 39.56
N GLU A 586 -14.20 42.70 39.43
CA GLU A 586 -14.08 41.72 40.51
C GLU A 586 -13.25 42.25 41.69
N GLN A 587 -12.12 42.91 41.42
CA GLN A 587 -11.31 43.60 42.43
C GLN A 587 -12.07 44.72 43.17
N LEU A 588 -13.05 45.33 42.52
CA LEU A 588 -13.93 46.36 43.11
C LEU A 588 -15.22 45.78 43.73
N GLY A 589 -15.34 44.44 43.81
CA GLY A 589 -16.52 43.75 44.35
C GLY A 589 -17.79 43.92 43.52
N MET A 590 -17.66 44.33 42.25
CA MET A 590 -18.79 44.50 41.33
C MET A 590 -19.05 43.21 40.56
N PRO A 591 -20.32 42.83 40.31
CA PRO A 591 -20.64 41.67 39.49
C PRO A 591 -20.14 41.88 38.06
N ALA A 592 -19.24 41.00 37.61
CA ALA A 592 -18.84 40.90 36.22
C ALA A 592 -19.83 40.00 35.47
N PRO A 593 -20.25 40.35 34.24
CA PRO A 593 -21.09 39.47 33.44
C PRO A 593 -20.31 38.19 33.10
N PRO A 594 -20.94 36.99 33.15
CA PRO A 594 -20.28 35.74 32.78
C PRO A 594 -19.96 35.78 31.28
N MET A 595 -18.68 35.65 30.92
CA MET A 595 -18.22 35.56 29.53
C MET A 595 -17.59 34.20 29.30
N SER A 596 -17.95 33.53 28.21
CA SER A 596 -17.20 32.35 27.78
C SER A 596 -15.82 32.75 27.28
N ARG A 597 -14.81 31.96 27.65
CA ARG A 597 -13.41 32.15 27.22
C ARG A 597 -13.05 31.32 25.98
N HIS A 598 -13.94 30.43 25.54
CA HIS A 598 -13.68 29.54 24.41
C HIS A 598 -13.90 30.26 23.07
N LEU A 599 -13.02 30.00 22.09
CA LEU A 599 -12.95 30.74 20.82
C LEU A 599 -12.99 29.80 19.62
N ILE A 600 -13.50 30.31 18.50
CA ILE A 600 -13.42 29.65 17.19
C ILE A 600 -12.39 30.39 16.36
N PHE A 601 -11.44 29.68 15.78
CA PHE A 601 -10.47 30.22 14.83
C PHE A 601 -10.82 29.72 13.43
N ALA A 602 -11.51 30.58 12.66
CA ALA A 602 -11.98 30.26 11.32
C ALA A 602 -11.05 30.88 10.27
N GLY A 603 -10.70 30.14 9.22
CA GLY A 603 -10.04 30.71 8.04
C GLY A 603 -9.10 29.74 7.31
N PRO A 604 -8.49 30.16 6.19
CA PRO A 604 -7.64 29.32 5.34
C PRO A 604 -6.38 28.79 6.04
N PRO A 605 -5.78 27.67 5.60
CA PRO A 605 -4.63 27.05 6.25
C PRO A 605 -3.39 27.95 6.14
N GLY A 606 -2.46 27.82 7.09
CA GLY A 606 -1.19 28.57 7.06
C GLY A 606 -1.29 30.07 7.37
N THR A 607 -2.43 30.54 7.89
CA THR A 607 -2.69 31.92 8.34
C THR A 607 -2.21 32.23 9.77
N GLY A 608 -1.58 31.26 10.45
CA GLY A 608 -1.01 31.47 11.79
C GLY A 608 -1.94 31.21 12.99
N LYS A 609 -3.06 30.49 12.80
CA LYS A 609 -4.02 30.13 13.86
C LYS A 609 -3.38 29.54 15.13
N THR A 610 -2.57 28.49 14.99
CA THR A 610 -1.89 27.83 16.12
C THR A 610 -0.92 28.78 16.82
N THR A 611 -0.19 29.61 16.06
CA THR A 611 0.74 30.61 16.59
C THR A 611 0.01 31.67 17.44
N VAL A 612 -1.11 32.19 16.94
CA VAL A 612 -1.94 33.17 17.67
C VAL A 612 -2.56 32.53 18.91
N ALA A 613 -2.99 31.27 18.85
CA ALA A 613 -3.55 30.56 20.02
C ALA A 613 -2.50 30.42 21.15
N ARG A 614 -1.25 30.12 20.79
CA ARG A 614 -0.13 30.06 21.75
C ARG A 614 0.12 31.41 22.41
N LEU A 615 0.20 32.48 21.62
CA LEU A 615 0.40 33.83 22.13
C LEU A 615 -0.77 34.29 23.01
N TYR A 616 -2.00 33.97 22.62
CA TYR A 616 -3.18 34.29 23.41
C TYR A 616 -3.17 33.60 24.78
N GLY A 617 -2.77 32.33 24.85
CA GLY A 617 -2.56 31.61 26.11
C GLY A 617 -1.52 32.29 27.01
N ALA A 618 -0.38 32.67 26.44
CA ALA A 618 0.68 33.38 27.15
C ALA A 618 0.22 34.75 27.69
N ILE A 619 -0.53 35.52 26.89
CA ILE A 619 -1.11 36.81 27.32
C ILE A 619 -2.08 36.59 28.49
N LEU A 620 -2.95 35.58 28.43
CA LEU A 620 -3.88 35.30 29.53
C LEU A 620 -3.19 34.83 30.81
N ALA A 621 -2.07 34.12 30.70
CA ALA A 621 -1.25 33.75 31.85
C ALA A 621 -0.58 34.97 32.50
N GLU A 622 -0.04 35.89 31.69
CA GLU A 622 0.56 37.14 32.16
C GLU A 622 -0.47 38.04 32.87
N LEU A 623 -1.72 38.03 32.39
CA LEU A 623 -2.84 38.72 33.05
C LEU A 623 -3.36 37.99 34.31
N GLY A 624 -2.81 36.84 34.67
CA GLY A 624 -3.25 36.02 35.80
C GLY A 624 -4.63 35.37 35.61
N SER A 625 -5.12 35.31 34.36
CA SER A 625 -6.40 34.68 34.01
C SER A 625 -6.27 33.16 33.81
N LEU A 626 -5.08 32.70 33.41
CA LEU A 626 -4.68 31.29 33.34
C LEU A 626 -3.45 31.04 34.21
N ARG A 627 -3.27 29.80 34.69
CA ARG A 627 -2.13 29.43 35.55
C ARG A 627 -0.78 29.40 34.83
N SER A 628 -0.75 29.01 33.56
CA SER A 628 0.51 28.82 32.81
C SER A 628 0.43 29.19 31.32
N GLY A 629 -0.75 29.14 30.70
CA GLY A 629 -0.94 29.58 29.31
C GLY A 629 -0.31 28.68 28.24
N HIS A 630 0.16 27.47 28.60
CA HIS A 630 0.71 26.51 27.65
C HIS A 630 -0.34 26.03 26.63
N LEU A 631 0.10 25.65 25.43
CA LEU A 631 -0.79 25.17 24.35
C LEU A 631 -0.70 23.64 24.23
N VAL A 632 -1.84 22.97 24.24
CA VAL A 632 -2.00 21.56 23.88
C VAL A 632 -2.76 21.49 22.56
N GLU A 633 -2.08 21.09 21.49
CA GLU A 633 -2.64 20.95 20.15
C GLU A 633 -3.05 19.50 19.89
N VAL A 634 -4.31 19.31 19.46
CA VAL A 634 -4.94 17.99 19.27
C VAL A 634 -5.79 17.99 18.00
N SER A 635 -5.96 16.79 17.42
CA SER A 635 -6.82 16.52 16.25
C SER A 635 -7.97 15.59 16.63
N ARG A 636 -8.86 15.27 15.67
CA ARG A 636 -9.88 14.23 15.85
C ARG A 636 -9.30 12.90 16.31
N ALA A 637 -8.14 12.49 15.78
CA ALA A 637 -7.51 11.23 16.12
C ALA A 637 -7.10 11.17 17.61
N ASP A 638 -6.78 12.31 18.21
CA ASP A 638 -6.38 12.42 19.61
C ASP A 638 -7.58 12.41 20.57
N LEU A 639 -8.76 12.83 20.11
CA LEU A 639 -9.97 12.91 20.92
C LEU A 639 -10.86 11.66 20.82
N VAL A 640 -10.91 11.02 19.65
CA VAL A 640 -11.82 9.89 19.36
C VAL A 640 -11.10 8.56 19.50
N ALA A 641 -11.70 7.60 20.22
CA ALA A 641 -11.19 6.24 20.35
C ALA A 641 -11.86 5.28 19.34
N GLN A 642 -11.18 4.18 19.01
CA GLN A 642 -11.71 3.15 18.10
C GLN A 642 -12.58 2.08 18.80
N VAL A 643 -12.77 2.21 20.13
CA VAL A 643 -13.49 1.26 20.98
C VAL A 643 -14.64 1.98 21.69
N VAL A 644 -15.80 1.33 21.77
CA VAL A 644 -17.00 1.85 22.45
C VAL A 644 -16.69 2.19 23.92
N GLY A 645 -17.00 3.44 24.33
CA GLY A 645 -16.74 3.96 25.68
C GLY A 645 -15.30 4.44 25.92
N GLY A 646 -14.38 4.26 24.97
CA GLY A 646 -13.01 4.77 25.07
C GLY A 646 -12.88 6.27 24.76
N THR A 647 -13.81 6.82 23.98
CA THR A 647 -13.74 8.21 23.48
C THR A 647 -13.87 9.23 24.62
N ALA A 648 -14.79 9.01 25.57
CA ALA A 648 -14.91 9.87 26.73
C ALA A 648 -13.64 9.89 27.60
N ILE A 649 -12.96 8.75 27.76
CA ILE A 649 -11.70 8.64 28.51
C ILE A 649 -10.60 9.43 27.79
N LYS A 650 -10.41 9.15 26.51
CA LYS A 650 -9.37 9.76 25.68
C LYS A 650 -9.54 11.29 25.56
N THR A 651 -10.78 11.75 25.39
CA THR A 651 -11.12 13.18 25.40
C THR A 651 -10.82 13.82 26.76
N SER A 652 -11.13 13.13 27.86
CA SER A 652 -10.88 13.64 29.22
C SER A 652 -9.39 13.73 29.54
N GLU A 653 -8.59 12.73 29.21
CA GLU A 653 -7.13 12.74 29.40
C GLU A 653 -6.46 13.86 28.60
N THR A 654 -6.88 14.02 27.35
CA THR A 654 -6.41 15.10 26.48
C THR A 654 -6.78 16.47 27.04
N PHE A 655 -8.00 16.65 27.55
CA PHE A 655 -8.44 17.89 28.17
C PHE A 655 -7.68 18.20 29.47
N GLN A 656 -7.42 17.19 30.30
CA GLN A 656 -6.68 17.35 31.56
C GLN A 656 -5.26 17.88 31.33
N ARG A 657 -4.61 17.45 30.24
CA ARG A 657 -3.29 17.98 29.84
C ARG A 657 -3.30 19.48 29.57
N ALA A 658 -4.44 20.07 29.21
CA ALA A 658 -4.58 21.48 28.89
C ALA A 658 -5.01 22.37 30.08
N LEU A 659 -5.24 21.78 31.26
CA LEU A 659 -5.66 22.53 32.45
C LEU A 659 -4.61 23.59 32.84
N GLY A 660 -5.05 24.83 33.01
CA GLY A 660 -4.19 25.99 33.25
C GLY A 660 -3.62 26.62 31.96
N GLY A 661 -4.01 26.13 30.78
CA GLY A 661 -3.53 26.55 29.47
C GLY A 661 -4.64 26.61 28.40
N VAL A 662 -4.27 26.30 27.16
CA VAL A 662 -5.14 26.35 25.97
C VAL A 662 -5.20 24.97 25.32
N LEU A 663 -6.40 24.40 25.19
CA LEU A 663 -6.67 23.23 24.35
C LEU A 663 -7.03 23.71 22.94
N PHE A 664 -6.15 23.46 21.97
CA PHE A 664 -6.35 23.81 20.57
C PHE A 664 -6.73 22.57 19.77
N ILE A 665 -7.95 22.55 19.24
CA ILE A 665 -8.50 21.45 18.44
C ILE A 665 -8.42 21.86 16.98
N ASP A 666 -7.48 21.26 16.24
CA ASP A 666 -7.35 21.49 14.81
C ASP A 666 -8.37 20.69 14.01
N GLU A 667 -8.85 21.28 12.92
CA GLU A 667 -9.93 20.76 12.08
C GLU A 667 -11.15 20.23 12.87
N ALA A 668 -11.63 21.01 13.84
CA ALA A 668 -12.63 20.58 14.81
C ALA A 668 -13.96 20.11 14.18
N TYR A 669 -14.31 20.62 13.00
CA TYR A 669 -15.51 20.21 12.24
C TYR A 669 -15.51 18.72 11.87
N THR A 670 -14.33 18.08 11.82
CA THR A 670 -14.20 16.65 11.56
C THR A 670 -14.85 15.81 12.66
N LEU A 671 -14.99 16.31 13.89
CA LEU A 671 -15.66 15.60 14.99
C LEU A 671 -17.16 15.36 14.73
N THR A 672 -17.78 16.16 13.86
CA THR A 672 -19.23 16.11 13.57
C THR A 672 -19.59 15.63 12.16
N ALA A 673 -18.60 15.37 11.31
CA ALA A 673 -18.78 15.07 9.88
C ALA A 673 -19.44 13.72 9.56
N ASP A 674 -19.47 12.76 10.50
CA ASP A 674 -19.94 11.36 10.24
C ASP A 674 -21.43 11.10 10.52
N SER A 675 -22.22 12.14 10.80
CA SER A 675 -23.60 12.00 11.32
C SER A 675 -24.65 11.45 10.33
N GLY A 676 -24.26 11.14 9.09
CA GLY A 676 -25.19 10.86 7.98
C GLY A 676 -25.44 9.38 7.63
N ASN A 677 -24.56 8.45 8.00
CA ASN A 677 -24.61 7.06 7.50
C ASN A 677 -24.26 6.03 8.60
N GLY A 678 -25.18 5.76 9.53
CA GLY A 678 -25.25 4.51 10.33
C GLY A 678 -24.00 3.98 11.07
N GLY A 679 -22.89 4.70 11.06
CA GLY A 679 -21.63 4.40 11.74
C GLY A 679 -21.61 5.00 13.14
N ALA A 680 -20.92 4.33 14.06
CA ALA A 680 -21.01 4.58 15.50
C ALA A 680 -20.73 6.04 15.93
N ASP A 681 -21.54 6.53 16.88
CA ASP A 681 -21.66 7.89 17.47
C ASP A 681 -20.38 8.47 18.15
N PHE A 682 -19.18 7.96 17.86
CA PHE A 682 -17.96 8.28 18.62
C PHE A 682 -17.53 9.76 18.55
N GLY A 683 -17.66 10.41 17.39
CA GLY A 683 -17.32 11.83 17.26
C GLY A 683 -18.23 12.74 18.11
N ARG A 684 -19.51 12.37 18.22
CA ARG A 684 -20.49 13.07 19.05
C ARG A 684 -20.23 12.85 20.54
N GLU A 685 -19.82 11.64 20.94
CA GLU A 685 -19.39 11.33 22.30
C GLU A 685 -18.20 12.19 22.75
N ALA A 686 -17.24 12.45 21.86
CA ALA A 686 -16.12 13.36 22.12
C ALA A 686 -16.61 14.80 22.35
N VAL A 687 -17.50 15.30 21.49
CA VAL A 687 -18.08 16.64 21.60
C VAL A 687 -18.87 16.80 22.91
N ASP A 688 -19.72 15.84 23.25
CA ASP A 688 -20.53 15.88 24.48
C ASP A 688 -19.64 15.85 25.74
N THR A 689 -18.59 15.03 25.73
CA THR A 689 -17.60 14.98 26.81
C THR A 689 -16.86 16.32 26.94
N LEU A 690 -16.43 16.89 25.82
CA LEU A 690 -15.74 18.18 25.78
C LEU A 690 -16.63 19.31 26.32
N LEU A 691 -17.90 19.39 25.90
CA LEU A 691 -18.85 20.40 26.36
C LEU A 691 -19.09 20.35 27.88
N LYS A 692 -19.10 19.15 28.45
CA LYS A 692 -19.19 18.95 29.90
C LYS A 692 -17.93 19.47 30.61
N LEU A 693 -16.75 19.06 30.16
CA LEU A 693 -15.47 19.48 30.76
C LEU A 693 -15.23 21.00 30.62
N MET A 694 -15.65 21.60 29.51
CA MET A 694 -15.62 23.06 29.31
C MET A 694 -16.46 23.81 30.34
N GLU A 695 -17.60 23.25 30.79
CA GLU A 695 -18.42 23.85 31.84
C GLU A 695 -17.77 23.69 33.22
N ASP A 696 -17.31 22.48 33.52
CA ASP A 696 -16.73 22.13 34.82
C ASP A 696 -15.42 22.88 35.09
N HIS A 697 -14.67 23.25 34.03
CA HIS A 697 -13.36 23.90 34.11
C HIS A 697 -13.28 25.27 33.41
N ARG A 698 -14.41 25.98 33.29
CA ARG A 698 -14.52 27.24 32.51
C ARG A 698 -13.54 28.37 32.88
N ASP A 699 -13.04 28.37 34.11
CA ASP A 699 -12.12 29.40 34.63
C ASP A 699 -10.64 28.96 34.56
N ASP A 700 -10.39 27.69 34.23
CA ASP A 700 -9.07 27.05 34.31
C ASP A 700 -8.48 26.70 32.93
N VAL A 701 -9.28 26.69 31.86
CA VAL A 701 -8.82 26.34 30.51
C VAL A 701 -9.54 27.14 29.43
N VAL A 702 -8.80 27.48 28.38
CA VAL A 702 -9.37 28.02 27.14
C VAL A 702 -9.41 26.92 26.10
N VAL A 703 -10.54 26.77 25.41
CA VAL A 703 -10.65 25.83 24.29
C VAL A 703 -10.76 26.65 23.01
N VAL A 704 -9.88 26.37 22.06
CA VAL A 704 -9.86 26.99 20.73
C VAL A 704 -10.16 25.90 19.72
N ALA A 705 -11.28 25.99 19.01
CA ALA A 705 -11.60 25.09 17.92
C ALA A 705 -11.29 25.78 16.58
N ALA A 706 -10.44 25.16 15.77
CA ALA A 706 -9.94 25.73 14.52
C ALA A 706 -10.42 24.94 13.30
N GLY A 707 -10.58 25.64 12.17
CA GLY A 707 -10.96 25.03 10.90
C GLY A 707 -11.27 26.06 9.82
N TYR A 708 -11.75 25.57 8.69
CA TYR A 708 -12.21 26.39 7.56
C TYR A 708 -13.54 27.07 7.90
N SER A 709 -13.73 28.31 7.42
CA SER A 709 -14.84 29.16 7.88
C SER A 709 -16.22 28.53 7.66
N ARG A 710 -16.49 27.94 6.49
CA ARG A 710 -17.80 27.33 6.18
C ARG A 710 -18.06 26.08 7.02
N GLU A 711 -17.03 25.29 7.24
CA GLU A 711 -17.06 24.04 7.97
C GLU A 711 -17.23 24.31 9.47
N MET A 712 -16.66 25.41 9.98
CA MET A 712 -16.86 25.86 11.36
C MET A 712 -18.28 26.39 11.62
N ASP A 713 -18.92 27.04 10.63
CA ASP A 713 -20.35 27.39 10.72
C ASP A 713 -21.22 26.13 10.85
N SER A 714 -20.92 25.11 10.05
CA SER A 714 -21.59 23.80 10.13
C SER A 714 -21.35 23.13 11.49
N PHE A 715 -20.11 23.13 11.98
CA PHE A 715 -19.74 22.58 13.29
C PHE A 715 -20.50 23.25 14.43
N LEU A 716 -20.60 24.58 14.45
CA LEU A 716 -21.34 25.31 15.49
C LEU A 716 -22.84 25.04 15.44
N SER A 717 -23.42 24.89 14.24
CA SER A 717 -24.83 24.58 14.06
C SER A 717 -25.21 23.12 14.38
N SER A 718 -24.22 22.22 14.46
CA SER A 718 -24.44 20.79 14.72
C SER A 718 -24.94 20.49 16.14
N ASN A 719 -24.61 21.34 17.13
CA ASN A 719 -25.02 21.17 18.51
C ASN A 719 -25.26 22.54 19.19
N PRO A 720 -26.47 22.83 19.72
CA PRO A 720 -26.75 24.08 20.43
C PRO A 720 -25.78 24.38 21.58
N GLY A 721 -25.22 23.34 22.21
CA GLY A 721 -24.21 23.47 23.26
C GLY A 721 -22.89 24.08 22.77
N LEU A 722 -22.49 23.78 21.52
CA LEU A 722 -21.30 24.38 20.89
C LEU A 722 -21.52 25.87 20.65
N ALA A 723 -22.64 26.27 20.03
CA ALA A 723 -22.98 27.67 19.79
C ALA A 723 -23.07 28.49 21.09
N SER A 724 -23.54 27.89 22.19
CA SER A 724 -23.60 28.57 23.49
C SER A 724 -22.24 28.73 24.17
N ARG A 725 -21.31 27.78 24.01
CA ARG A 725 -19.99 27.81 24.66
C ARG A 725 -18.94 28.53 23.82
N PHE A 726 -19.03 28.46 22.50
CA PHE A 726 -18.15 29.19 21.58
C PHE A 726 -18.81 30.48 21.12
N SER A 727 -18.80 31.49 22.00
CA SER A 727 -19.53 32.75 21.78
C SER A 727 -18.89 33.71 20.77
N ARG A 728 -17.64 33.43 20.32
CA ARG A 728 -16.87 34.33 19.46
C ARG A 728 -16.05 33.56 18.44
N THR A 729 -16.04 34.09 17.22
CA THR A 729 -15.23 33.61 16.10
C THR A 729 -14.21 34.66 15.73
N VAL A 730 -12.95 34.23 15.61
CA VAL A 730 -11.82 35.01 15.11
C VAL A 730 -11.54 34.56 13.68
N GLU A 731 -11.77 35.46 12.74
CA GLU A 731 -11.61 35.21 11.31
C GLU A 731 -10.17 35.51 10.87
N PHE A 732 -9.52 34.52 10.28
CA PHE A 732 -8.19 34.59 9.69
C PHE A 732 -8.33 34.71 8.18
N GLU A 733 -7.99 35.87 7.64
CA GLU A 733 -8.02 36.15 6.21
C GLU A 733 -6.72 35.68 5.53
N ASN A 734 -6.76 35.48 4.21
CA ASN A 734 -5.55 35.23 3.42
C ASN A 734 -4.60 36.44 3.52
N TYR A 735 -3.29 36.18 3.61
CA TYR A 735 -2.28 37.23 3.59
C TYR A 735 -2.33 38.02 2.27
N SER A 736 -2.13 39.34 2.34
CA SER A 736 -1.97 40.16 1.13
C SER A 736 -0.66 39.81 0.40
N VAL A 737 -0.50 40.23 -0.87
CA VAL A 737 0.78 40.07 -1.58
C VAL A 737 1.91 40.69 -0.76
N ASP A 738 1.68 41.91 -0.27
CA ASP A 738 2.67 42.66 0.51
C ASP A 738 3.02 41.93 1.82
N ASP A 739 2.04 41.32 2.49
CA ASP A 739 2.30 40.51 3.69
C ASP A 739 3.14 39.26 3.37
N LEU A 740 2.89 38.58 2.24
CA LEU A 740 3.67 37.41 1.82
C LEU A 740 5.11 37.79 1.45
N VAL A 741 5.31 38.94 0.81
CA VAL A 741 6.65 39.47 0.52
C VAL A 741 7.38 39.83 1.83
N ALA A 742 6.70 40.48 2.78
CA ALA A 742 7.29 40.79 4.08
C ALA A 742 7.63 39.51 4.88
N ILE A 743 6.79 38.47 4.80
CA ILE A 743 7.10 37.15 5.38
C ILE A 743 8.35 36.56 4.73
N MET A 744 8.50 36.64 3.41
CA MET A 744 9.70 36.21 2.68
C MET A 744 10.95 36.97 3.14
N GLU A 745 10.88 38.29 3.28
CA GLU A 745 12.00 39.11 3.77
C GLU A 745 12.42 38.69 5.18
N SER A 746 11.45 38.42 6.06
CA SER A 746 11.71 37.91 7.41
C SER A 746 12.38 36.53 7.38
N MET A 747 11.98 35.63 6.48
CA MET A 747 12.61 34.31 6.33
C MET A 747 14.03 34.45 5.81
N CYS A 748 14.26 35.28 4.79
CA CYS A 748 15.60 35.56 4.26
C CYS A 748 16.53 36.06 5.37
N SER A 749 16.09 37.03 6.17
CA SER A 749 16.90 37.56 7.29
C SER A 749 17.22 36.51 8.35
N GLN A 750 16.26 35.65 8.72
CA GLN A 750 16.48 34.56 9.68
C GLN A 750 17.49 33.52 9.19
N HIS A 751 17.52 33.28 7.88
CA HIS A 751 18.39 32.29 7.23
C HIS A 751 19.65 32.90 6.59
N GLN A 752 19.98 34.16 6.91
CA GLN A 752 21.15 34.89 6.40
C GLN A 752 21.17 35.09 4.86
N TYR A 753 20.01 35.11 4.22
CA TYR A 753 19.83 35.48 2.82
C TYR A 753 19.43 36.94 2.66
N GLU A 754 19.78 37.53 1.52
CA GLU A 754 19.43 38.88 1.10
C GLU A 754 18.72 38.81 -0.26
N LEU A 755 17.64 39.60 -0.43
CA LEU A 755 16.96 39.73 -1.72
C LEU A 755 17.71 40.73 -2.59
N GLY A 756 18.21 40.28 -3.75
CA GLY A 756 18.87 41.12 -4.74
C GLY A 756 17.91 42.06 -5.45
N GLU A 757 18.46 43.00 -6.23
CA GLU A 757 17.70 44.05 -6.90
C GLU A 757 16.60 43.46 -7.82
N GLY A 758 15.36 43.96 -7.65
CA GLY A 758 14.19 43.49 -8.42
C GLY A 758 13.54 42.20 -7.91
N THR A 759 14.14 41.48 -6.96
CA THR A 759 13.62 40.18 -6.47
C THR A 759 12.32 40.33 -5.69
N ALA A 760 12.17 41.39 -4.90
CA ALA A 760 10.92 41.69 -4.20
C ALA A 760 9.75 41.94 -5.18
N GLN A 761 10.02 42.54 -6.34
CA GLN A 761 9.02 42.78 -7.39
C GLN A 761 8.66 41.48 -8.11
N ALA A 762 9.65 40.62 -8.36
CA ALA A 762 9.44 39.26 -8.87
C ALA A 762 8.56 38.43 -7.91
N LEU A 763 8.84 38.49 -6.61
CA LEU A 763 8.05 37.85 -5.56
C LEU A 763 6.61 38.39 -5.52
N ALA A 764 6.44 39.71 -5.60
CA ALA A 764 5.11 40.32 -5.64
C ALA A 764 4.31 39.88 -6.88
N ALA A 765 4.94 39.80 -8.06
CA ALA A 765 4.30 39.30 -9.27
C ALA A 765 3.95 37.81 -9.15
N HIS A 766 4.86 37.02 -8.58
CA HIS A 766 4.68 35.59 -8.36
C HIS A 766 3.53 35.29 -7.39
N PHE A 767 3.51 35.91 -6.20
CA PHE A 767 2.41 35.79 -5.25
C PHE A 767 1.10 36.45 -5.72
N GLY A 768 1.17 37.41 -6.65
CA GLY A 768 0.02 38.02 -7.29
C GLY A 768 -0.65 37.11 -8.32
N ALA A 769 0.12 36.19 -8.94
CA ALA A 769 -0.37 35.21 -9.90
C ALA A 769 -0.95 33.94 -9.25
N MET A 770 -0.73 33.73 -7.94
CA MET A 770 -1.26 32.57 -7.22
C MET A 770 -2.77 32.68 -6.94
N ASP A 771 -3.50 31.59 -7.14
CA ASP A 771 -4.92 31.49 -6.79
C ASP A 771 -5.13 31.55 -5.27
N ARG A 772 -5.94 32.51 -4.81
CA ARG A 772 -6.21 32.79 -3.38
C ARG A 772 -7.55 32.22 -2.92
N ASP A 773 -7.79 30.95 -3.19
CA ASP A 773 -9.00 30.28 -2.72
C ASP A 773 -8.96 29.97 -1.21
N ALA A 774 -10.00 29.31 -0.69
CA ALA A 774 -10.12 28.98 0.72
C ALA A 774 -9.08 27.94 1.21
N GLY A 775 -8.39 27.25 0.29
CA GLY A 775 -7.35 26.26 0.57
C GLY A 775 -5.93 26.81 0.42
N PHE A 776 -5.76 28.08 0.04
CA PHE A 776 -4.44 28.68 -0.18
C PHE A 776 -3.57 28.57 1.08
N GLY A 777 -2.35 28.04 0.90
CA GLY A 777 -1.45 27.68 2.00
C GLY A 777 -0.81 28.86 2.76
N ASN A 778 -1.00 30.11 2.33
CA ASN A 778 -0.55 31.32 3.02
C ASN A 778 0.94 31.27 3.42
N GLY A 779 1.27 31.34 4.71
CA GLY A 779 2.66 31.25 5.19
C GLY A 779 3.36 29.93 4.84
N ARG A 780 2.61 28.84 4.61
CA ARG A 780 3.16 27.59 4.06
C ARG A 780 3.53 27.74 2.58
N ALA A 781 2.73 28.49 1.81
CA ALA A 781 3.03 28.77 0.42
C ALA A 781 4.27 29.68 0.30
N ALA A 782 4.38 30.70 1.15
CA ALA A 782 5.60 31.54 1.21
C ALA A 782 6.85 30.72 1.55
N ARG A 783 6.78 29.82 2.54
CA ARG A 783 7.89 28.91 2.85
C ARG A 783 8.26 28.00 1.67
N GLY A 784 7.27 27.44 0.98
CA GLY A 784 7.52 26.62 -0.21
C GLY A 784 8.22 27.39 -1.33
N VAL A 785 7.84 28.65 -1.56
CA VAL A 785 8.54 29.52 -2.52
C VAL A 785 9.97 29.82 -2.06
N PHE A 786 10.21 30.06 -0.78
CA PHE A 786 11.56 30.24 -0.24
C PHE A 786 12.45 29.01 -0.46
N GLU A 787 11.96 27.82 -0.13
CA GLU A 787 12.68 26.56 -0.37
C GLU A 787 13.02 26.39 -1.86
N GLU A 788 12.05 26.66 -2.74
CA GLU A 788 12.25 26.57 -4.19
C GLU A 788 13.24 27.61 -4.72
N MET A 789 13.27 28.81 -4.13
CA MET A 789 14.26 29.84 -4.46
C MET A 789 15.68 29.41 -4.06
N VAL A 790 15.84 28.80 -2.89
CA VAL A 790 17.14 28.27 -2.44
C VAL A 790 17.62 27.14 -3.36
N ASP A 791 16.72 26.24 -3.76
CA ASP A 791 17.03 25.16 -4.70
C ASP A 791 17.50 25.69 -6.07
N ARG A 792 16.80 26.69 -6.61
CA ARG A 792 17.17 27.32 -7.89
C ARG A 792 18.48 28.09 -7.80
N GLN A 793 18.74 28.77 -6.67
CA GLN A 793 20.00 29.43 -6.41
C GLN A 793 21.16 28.42 -6.40
N ALA A 794 20.98 27.25 -5.77
CA ALA A 794 21.99 26.19 -5.75
C ALA A 794 22.32 25.67 -7.16
N ILE A 795 21.29 25.48 -8.00
CA ILE A 795 21.45 25.10 -9.41
C ILE A 795 22.22 26.19 -10.17
N ARG A 796 21.84 27.46 -10.01
CA ARG A 796 22.53 28.57 -10.68
C ARG A 796 24.00 28.62 -10.29
N LEU A 797 24.31 28.60 -9.00
CA LEU A 797 25.68 28.72 -8.48
C LEU A 797 26.55 27.50 -8.84
N SER A 798 25.95 26.32 -9.05
CA SER A 798 26.67 25.10 -9.48
C SER A 798 27.37 25.24 -10.85
N THR A 799 26.91 26.17 -11.69
CA THR A 799 27.43 26.38 -13.05
C THR A 799 28.49 27.49 -13.13
N GLN A 800 28.80 28.17 -12.02
CA GLN A 800 29.79 29.24 -11.97
C GLN A 800 31.17 28.73 -11.53
N GLU A 801 32.23 29.14 -12.25
CA GLU A 801 33.62 28.71 -11.96
C GLU A 801 34.20 29.30 -10.66
N GLN A 802 33.65 30.42 -10.16
CA GLN A 802 34.04 31.05 -8.89
C GLN A 802 32.79 31.63 -8.20
N VAL A 803 32.48 31.13 -7.00
CA VAL A 803 31.34 31.56 -6.17
C VAL A 803 31.90 32.19 -4.89
N GLY A 804 31.53 33.44 -4.61
CA GLY A 804 31.94 34.17 -3.40
C GLY A 804 30.90 34.10 -2.27
N GLU A 805 31.29 34.54 -1.07
CA GLU A 805 30.40 34.61 0.12
C GLU A 805 29.18 35.52 -0.10
N HIS A 806 29.28 36.51 -1.00
CA HIS A 806 28.16 37.37 -1.36
C HIS A 806 27.14 36.61 -2.22
N ASP A 807 27.59 35.80 -3.18
CA ASP A 807 26.72 35.05 -4.10
C ASP A 807 25.90 33.98 -3.38
N LEU A 808 26.48 33.37 -2.34
CA LEU A 808 25.80 32.39 -1.48
C LEU A 808 24.65 33.00 -0.66
N ARG A 809 24.72 34.30 -0.34
CA ARG A 809 23.68 34.99 0.43
C ARG A 809 22.63 35.65 -0.45
N LEU A 810 22.88 35.85 -1.74
CA LEU A 810 22.04 36.67 -2.62
C LEU A 810 21.04 35.83 -3.42
N LEU A 811 19.74 36.09 -3.22
CA LEU A 811 18.64 35.53 -4.02
C LEU A 811 18.19 36.56 -5.07
N LEU A 812 18.15 36.18 -6.34
CA LEU A 812 17.85 37.05 -7.49
C LEU A 812 16.44 36.75 -8.08
N PRO A 813 15.91 37.59 -8.99
CA PRO A 813 14.60 37.39 -9.60
C PRO A 813 14.42 36.04 -10.32
N GLU A 814 15.51 35.51 -10.88
CA GLU A 814 15.58 34.19 -11.54
C GLU A 814 15.43 33.00 -10.58
N ASP A 815 15.72 33.20 -9.29
CA ASP A 815 15.51 32.19 -8.27
C ASP A 815 14.02 32.09 -7.89
N VAL A 816 13.22 33.15 -8.10
CA VAL A 816 11.76 33.16 -7.85
C VAL A 816 11.02 32.33 -8.90
N SER A 817 11.19 32.66 -10.18
CA SER A 817 10.81 31.85 -11.34
C SER A 817 11.31 32.49 -12.63
N ALA A 818 11.42 31.70 -13.71
CA ALA A 818 11.79 32.21 -15.05
C ALA A 818 10.81 33.29 -15.56
N THR A 819 9.51 33.13 -15.27
CA THR A 819 8.46 34.10 -15.58
C THR A 819 8.56 35.37 -14.74
N ALA A 820 8.94 35.25 -13.47
CA ALA A 820 9.11 36.39 -12.57
C ALA A 820 10.37 37.20 -12.93
N ALA A 821 11.46 36.54 -13.33
CA ALA A 821 12.65 37.20 -13.88
C ALA A 821 12.36 37.99 -15.18
N ALA A 822 11.53 37.42 -16.07
CA ALA A 822 11.09 38.09 -17.28
C ALA A 822 10.20 39.32 -16.98
N SER A 823 9.38 39.27 -15.93
CA SER A 823 8.50 40.38 -15.54
C SER A 823 9.25 41.62 -15.01
N VAL A 824 10.41 41.42 -14.38
CA VAL A 824 11.26 42.50 -13.84
C VAL A 824 12.17 43.10 -14.92
N SER A 825 12.51 42.32 -15.94
CA SER A 825 13.44 42.72 -17.01
C SER A 825 12.81 43.58 -18.11
N GLY A 826 11.49 43.85 -18.07
CA GLY A 826 10.77 44.64 -19.08
C GLY A 826 10.75 44.03 -20.49
N THR A 827 11.30 42.83 -20.64
CA THR A 827 11.25 42.02 -21.85
C THR A 827 9.99 41.18 -21.78
N ALA A 828 8.96 41.56 -22.54
CA ALA A 828 7.84 40.67 -22.83
C ALA A 828 8.41 39.29 -23.22
N ALA A 829 7.99 38.25 -22.51
CA ALA A 829 8.48 36.89 -22.72
C ALA A 829 8.26 36.46 -24.18
N PRO A 830 9.19 35.72 -24.79
CA PRO A 830 8.89 34.95 -25.99
C PRO A 830 7.98 33.76 -25.61
N ASP A 831 6.82 33.67 -26.26
CA ASP A 831 5.84 32.56 -26.32
C ASP A 831 5.92 31.45 -25.24
N ASP A 832 5.08 31.56 -24.20
CA ASP A 832 4.49 30.38 -23.52
C ASP A 832 3.08 30.14 -24.09
N ASP A 833 2.97 30.09 -25.41
CA ASP A 833 1.75 29.69 -26.11
C ASP A 833 1.69 28.15 -26.15
N PRO A 834 0.69 27.50 -25.53
CA PRO A 834 0.44 26.06 -25.60
C PRO A 834 0.36 25.53 -27.04
N LEU A 835 -0.03 26.37 -28.03
CA LEU A 835 0.03 26.00 -29.45
C LEU A 835 1.45 25.88 -29.97
N THR A 836 2.36 26.77 -29.54
CA THR A 836 3.79 26.68 -29.86
C THR A 836 4.40 25.44 -29.22
N ARG A 837 4.10 25.18 -27.94
CA ARG A 837 4.54 23.95 -27.23
C ARG A 837 4.02 22.67 -27.88
N LEU A 838 2.77 22.65 -28.34
CA LEU A 838 2.22 21.54 -29.15
C LEU A 838 2.96 21.44 -30.50
N GLY A 839 3.28 22.57 -31.13
CA GLY A 839 4.07 22.66 -32.37
C GLY A 839 5.47 22.06 -32.22
N ASP A 840 6.11 22.26 -31.08
CA ASP A 840 7.47 21.79 -30.76
C ASP A 840 7.55 20.30 -30.40
N MET A 841 6.43 19.65 -30.07
CA MET A 841 6.41 18.20 -29.82
C MET A 841 6.89 17.43 -31.06
N ILE A 842 7.78 16.46 -30.87
CA ILE A 842 8.32 15.64 -31.97
C ILE A 842 7.18 14.84 -32.61
N GLY A 843 7.09 14.88 -33.95
CA GLY A 843 6.08 14.15 -34.74
C GLY A 843 4.66 14.71 -34.63
N LEU A 844 3.66 13.83 -34.55
CA LEU A 844 2.24 14.16 -34.30
C LEU A 844 1.59 15.10 -35.34
N ALA A 845 2.03 15.07 -36.60
CA ALA A 845 1.57 16.00 -37.63
C ALA A 845 0.04 16.01 -37.84
N GLU A 846 -0.62 14.85 -37.74
CA GLU A 846 -2.08 14.76 -37.85
C GLU A 846 -2.79 15.36 -36.63
N VAL A 847 -2.30 15.08 -35.42
CA VAL A 847 -2.82 15.63 -34.17
C VAL A 847 -2.70 17.15 -34.15
N LYS A 848 -1.53 17.69 -34.54
CA LYS A 848 -1.29 19.14 -34.63
C LYS A 848 -2.28 19.83 -35.58
N ARG A 849 -2.58 19.21 -36.73
CA ARG A 849 -3.55 19.72 -37.69
C ARG A 849 -4.96 19.72 -37.14
N GLU A 850 -5.40 18.61 -36.53
CA GLU A 850 -6.74 18.47 -35.94
C GLU A 850 -6.96 19.45 -34.78
N VAL A 851 -5.95 19.66 -33.92
CA VAL A 851 -6.03 20.64 -32.84
C VAL A 851 -6.08 22.06 -33.39
N ALA A 852 -5.28 22.39 -34.43
CA ALA A 852 -5.34 23.70 -35.08
C ALA A 852 -6.73 23.96 -35.70
N ASP A 853 -7.33 22.97 -36.35
CA ASP A 853 -8.68 23.08 -36.92
C ASP A 853 -9.76 23.27 -35.85
N LEU A 854 -9.62 22.61 -34.70
CA LEU A 854 -10.47 22.81 -33.52
C LEU A 854 -10.37 24.24 -32.99
N VAL A 855 -9.15 24.75 -32.83
CA VAL A 855 -8.90 26.12 -32.37
C VAL A 855 -9.51 27.13 -33.33
N ASN A 856 -9.31 26.97 -34.64
CA ASN A 856 -9.88 27.85 -35.65
C ASN A 856 -11.42 27.88 -35.60
N LEU A 857 -12.03 26.71 -35.41
CA LEU A 857 -13.48 26.56 -35.29
C LEU A 857 -14.03 27.27 -34.03
N ILE A 858 -13.39 27.06 -32.88
CA ILE A 858 -13.77 27.67 -31.59
C ILE A 858 -13.62 29.19 -31.66
N THR A 859 -12.49 29.68 -32.17
CA THR A 859 -12.23 31.12 -32.34
C THR A 859 -13.28 31.76 -33.27
N THR A 860 -13.61 31.11 -34.38
CA THR A 860 -14.67 31.57 -35.30
C THR A 860 -16.05 31.59 -34.63
N ALA A 861 -16.38 30.55 -33.85
CA ALA A 861 -17.64 30.48 -33.10
C ALA A 861 -17.75 31.62 -32.07
N ARG A 862 -16.67 31.95 -31.36
CA ARG A 862 -16.62 33.07 -30.42
C ARG A 862 -16.77 34.42 -31.10
N HIS A 863 -16.10 34.65 -32.22
CA HIS A 863 -16.28 35.89 -33.00
C HIS A 863 -17.73 36.06 -33.48
N ARG A 864 -18.40 34.97 -33.89
CA ARG A 864 -19.82 35.00 -34.24
C ARG A 864 -20.72 35.33 -33.04
N ALA A 865 -20.46 34.73 -31.87
CA ALA A 865 -21.18 35.03 -30.63
C ALA A 865 -21.01 36.50 -30.22
N ALA A 866 -19.79 37.02 -30.25
CA ALA A 866 -19.49 38.43 -29.95
C ALA A 866 -20.17 39.40 -30.93
N ALA A 867 -20.37 38.97 -32.18
CA ALA A 867 -21.11 39.71 -33.20
C ALA A 867 -22.65 39.51 -33.14
N GLY A 868 -23.16 38.77 -32.15
CA GLY A 868 -24.60 38.49 -32.00
C GLY A 868 -25.19 37.56 -33.08
N LEU A 869 -24.35 36.87 -33.85
CA LEU A 869 -24.77 35.94 -34.89
C LEU A 869 -25.08 34.55 -34.29
N PRO A 870 -26.02 33.78 -34.85
CA PRO A 870 -26.28 32.41 -34.41
C PRO A 870 -25.02 31.55 -34.51
N VAL A 871 -24.67 30.89 -33.41
CA VAL A 871 -23.52 29.98 -33.30
C VAL A 871 -24.05 28.54 -33.21
N PRO A 872 -23.58 27.62 -34.06
CA PRO A 872 -23.95 26.21 -33.93
C PRO A 872 -23.42 25.65 -32.60
N THR A 873 -24.18 24.79 -31.95
CA THR A 873 -23.74 24.10 -30.72
C THR A 873 -22.64 23.10 -31.07
N LEU A 874 -21.43 23.38 -30.62
CA LEU A 874 -20.27 22.51 -30.80
C LEU A 874 -20.10 21.62 -29.57
N SER A 875 -19.78 20.33 -29.77
CA SER A 875 -19.27 19.47 -28.70
C SER A 875 -17.75 19.59 -28.68
N ASN A 876 -17.20 19.80 -27.47
CA ASN A 876 -15.76 19.91 -27.25
C ASN A 876 -15.13 18.58 -26.78
N HIS A 877 -15.93 17.52 -26.61
CA HIS A 877 -15.44 16.20 -26.18
C HIS A 877 -14.73 15.47 -27.32
N LEU A 878 -13.62 14.78 -27.00
CA LEU A 878 -12.73 14.17 -27.99
C LEU A 878 -12.50 12.68 -27.72
N VAL A 879 -12.20 11.93 -28.79
CA VAL A 879 -11.73 10.54 -28.70
C VAL A 879 -10.29 10.47 -29.16
N PHE A 880 -9.39 10.01 -28.31
CA PHE A 880 -7.99 9.78 -28.65
C PHE A 880 -7.78 8.30 -28.95
N THR A 881 -7.42 7.99 -30.20
CA THR A 881 -7.16 6.61 -30.64
C THR A 881 -5.70 6.42 -30.95
N GLY A 882 -5.12 5.28 -30.56
CA GLY A 882 -3.80 4.86 -31.03
C GLY A 882 -2.97 4.10 -29.99
N PRO A 883 -1.78 3.61 -30.35
CA PRO A 883 -0.94 2.76 -29.49
C PRO A 883 -0.42 3.47 -28.22
N PRO A 884 -0.04 2.75 -27.16
CA PRO A 884 0.49 3.37 -25.94
C PRO A 884 1.81 4.11 -26.20
N GLY A 885 2.09 5.14 -25.40
CA GLY A 885 3.36 5.86 -25.47
C GLY A 885 3.49 6.87 -26.63
N THR A 886 2.38 7.27 -27.26
CA THR A 886 2.35 8.28 -28.36
C THR A 886 2.05 9.72 -27.90
N GLY A 887 2.04 9.99 -26.59
CA GLY A 887 1.83 11.35 -26.06
C GLY A 887 0.38 11.82 -25.88
N LYS A 888 -0.60 10.90 -25.87
CA LYS A 888 -2.04 11.20 -25.68
C LYS A 888 -2.33 12.09 -24.47
N THR A 889 -1.86 11.70 -23.30
CA THR A 889 -2.06 12.44 -22.05
C THR A 889 -1.42 13.84 -22.09
N THR A 890 -0.23 13.95 -22.69
CA THR A 890 0.48 15.23 -22.86
C THR A 890 -0.31 16.19 -23.76
N VAL A 891 -0.84 15.70 -24.88
CA VAL A 891 -1.68 16.50 -25.77
C VAL A 891 -3.00 16.89 -25.11
N ALA A 892 -3.60 16.01 -24.30
CA ALA A 892 -4.82 16.32 -23.56
C ALA A 892 -4.63 17.50 -22.59
N ARG A 893 -3.46 17.56 -21.92
CA ARG A 893 -3.08 18.66 -21.03
C ARG A 893 -2.95 19.98 -21.80
N LEU A 894 -2.15 19.99 -22.87
CA LEU A 894 -1.95 21.16 -23.71
C LEU A 894 -3.27 21.66 -24.31
N TYR A 895 -4.15 20.74 -24.72
CA TYR A 895 -5.47 21.12 -25.23
C TYR A 895 -6.33 21.84 -24.17
N GLY A 896 -6.27 21.41 -22.90
CA GLY A 896 -6.94 22.12 -21.79
C GLY A 896 -6.40 23.54 -21.58
N GLU A 897 -5.08 23.72 -21.67
CA GLU A 897 -4.41 25.03 -21.61
C GLU A 897 -4.88 25.94 -22.76
N VAL A 898 -4.88 25.43 -24.00
CA VAL A 898 -5.38 26.15 -25.19
C VAL A 898 -6.83 26.60 -25.01
N LEU A 899 -7.72 25.72 -24.54
CA LEU A 899 -9.13 26.05 -24.34
C LEU A 899 -9.34 27.11 -23.25
N THR A 900 -8.47 27.16 -22.26
CA THR A 900 -8.51 28.17 -21.19
C THR A 900 -8.08 29.54 -21.71
N GLN A 901 -7.02 29.59 -22.51
CA GLN A 901 -6.59 30.82 -23.18
C GLN A 901 -7.66 31.35 -24.15
N LEU A 902 -8.35 30.46 -24.85
CA LEU A 902 -9.49 30.81 -25.70
C LEU A 902 -10.75 31.15 -24.88
N GLY A 903 -10.71 31.08 -23.55
CA GLY A 903 -11.81 31.38 -22.64
C GLY A 903 -13.02 30.45 -22.76
N VAL A 904 -12.80 29.21 -23.24
CA VAL A 904 -13.81 28.14 -23.29
C VAL A 904 -13.89 27.43 -21.94
N LEU A 905 -12.73 27.14 -21.33
CA LEU A 905 -12.62 26.57 -19.99
C LEU A 905 -12.14 27.62 -19.00
N ALA A 906 -12.47 27.44 -17.72
CA ALA A 906 -12.12 28.40 -16.68
C ALA A 906 -10.68 28.24 -16.16
N ARG A 907 -10.12 27.02 -16.17
CA ARG A 907 -8.89 26.67 -15.44
C ARG A 907 -7.97 25.68 -16.17
N GLY A 908 -8.49 24.88 -17.12
CA GLY A 908 -7.66 24.08 -18.04
C GLY A 908 -6.95 22.87 -17.47
N GLN A 909 -7.18 22.55 -16.19
CA GLN A 909 -6.54 21.44 -15.50
C GLN A 909 -6.89 20.09 -16.14
N LEU A 910 -5.95 19.15 -16.14
CA LEU A 910 -6.18 17.77 -16.60
C LEU A 910 -6.39 16.85 -15.39
N VAL A 911 -7.53 16.16 -15.34
CA VAL A 911 -7.81 15.08 -14.40
C VAL A 911 -7.79 13.75 -15.15
N GLU A 912 -6.87 12.86 -14.79
CA GLU A 912 -6.74 11.54 -15.39
C GLU A 912 -7.53 10.51 -14.57
N ALA A 913 -8.23 9.60 -15.25
CA ALA A 913 -9.04 8.56 -14.63
C ALA A 913 -8.99 7.26 -15.43
N ALA A 914 -9.11 6.13 -14.73
CA ALA A 914 -9.26 4.79 -15.31
C ALA A 914 -10.54 4.11 -14.79
N ARG A 915 -10.83 2.90 -15.26
CA ARG A 915 -12.00 2.13 -14.80
C ARG A 915 -12.08 1.99 -13.28
N ALA A 916 -10.94 1.80 -12.60
CA ALA A 916 -10.89 1.63 -11.16
C ALA A 916 -11.36 2.87 -10.38
N ASP A 917 -11.21 4.07 -10.97
CA ASP A 917 -11.61 5.34 -10.35
C ASP A 917 -13.08 5.65 -10.56
N LEU A 918 -13.68 5.12 -11.64
CA LEU A 918 -15.06 5.41 -12.04
C LEU A 918 -16.06 4.35 -11.55
N VAL A 919 -15.63 3.09 -11.41
CA VAL A 919 -16.52 1.94 -11.16
C VAL A 919 -16.37 1.42 -9.73
N GLY A 920 -17.48 1.41 -8.97
CA GLY A 920 -17.51 0.94 -7.58
C GLY A 920 -17.56 -0.59 -7.46
N ARG A 921 -17.21 -1.11 -6.27
CA ARG A 921 -17.29 -2.54 -5.92
C ARG A 921 -18.68 -2.97 -5.42
N TYR A 922 -19.59 -2.01 -5.20
CA TYR A 922 -20.92 -2.18 -4.61
C TYR A 922 -22.00 -1.40 -5.39
N ILE A 923 -23.25 -1.85 -5.33
CA ILE A 923 -24.40 -1.23 -6.00
C ILE A 923 -24.61 0.21 -5.50
N GLY A 924 -24.70 1.19 -6.41
CA GLY A 924 -24.95 2.61 -6.12
C GLY A 924 -23.70 3.47 -5.88
N HIS A 925 -22.51 2.87 -5.75
CA HIS A 925 -21.25 3.61 -5.58
C HIS A 925 -20.68 4.14 -6.90
N THR A 926 -20.94 3.46 -8.02
CA THR A 926 -20.37 3.81 -9.33
C THR A 926 -20.81 5.22 -9.79
N ALA A 927 -22.09 5.54 -9.67
CA ALA A 927 -22.58 6.87 -10.02
C ALA A 927 -21.99 7.98 -9.14
N GLN A 928 -21.68 7.69 -7.87
CA GLN A 928 -21.04 8.64 -6.96
C GLN A 928 -19.57 8.87 -7.36
N LEU A 929 -18.80 7.80 -7.53
CA LEU A 929 -17.38 7.88 -7.91
C LEU A 929 -17.20 8.60 -9.26
N THR A 930 -18.05 8.27 -10.25
CA THR A 930 -18.06 8.96 -11.55
C THR A 930 -18.33 10.45 -11.39
N ARG A 931 -19.25 10.86 -10.51
CA ARG A 931 -19.51 12.28 -10.21
C ARG A 931 -18.33 12.95 -9.53
N GLU A 932 -17.74 12.32 -8.52
CA GLU A 932 -16.59 12.90 -7.79
C GLU A 932 -15.40 13.15 -8.72
N VAL A 933 -15.11 12.21 -9.61
CA VAL A 933 -14.05 12.37 -10.62
C VAL A 933 -14.40 13.47 -11.63
N PHE A 934 -15.65 13.55 -12.09
CA PHE A 934 -16.11 14.60 -13.00
C PHE A 934 -16.04 16.00 -12.36
N GLU A 935 -16.47 16.12 -11.10
CA GLU A 935 -16.42 17.37 -10.34
C GLU A 935 -15.00 17.89 -10.13
N LYS A 936 -14.04 16.99 -9.90
CA LYS A 936 -12.61 17.35 -9.87
C LYS A 936 -12.14 17.97 -11.19
N ALA A 937 -12.72 17.54 -12.31
CA ALA A 937 -12.40 18.05 -13.65
C ALA A 937 -13.15 19.34 -14.02
N ARG A 938 -14.01 19.89 -13.13
CA ARG A 938 -14.83 21.06 -13.43
C ARG A 938 -14.00 22.30 -13.72
N GLY A 939 -14.23 22.92 -14.88
CA GLY A 939 -13.43 24.03 -15.41
C GLY A 939 -12.21 23.58 -16.23
N GLY A 940 -12.03 22.27 -16.45
CA GLY A 940 -10.87 21.68 -17.11
C GLY A 940 -11.23 20.48 -18.01
N VAL A 941 -10.30 19.52 -18.10
CA VAL A 941 -10.37 18.33 -18.95
C VAL A 941 -10.39 17.07 -18.09
N LEU A 942 -11.40 16.22 -18.27
CA LEU A 942 -11.44 14.85 -17.76
C LEU A 942 -10.91 13.88 -18.83
N PHE A 943 -9.76 13.26 -18.57
CA PHE A 943 -9.13 12.28 -19.46
C PHE A 943 -9.32 10.87 -18.92
N ILE A 944 -10.04 10.02 -19.67
CA ILE A 944 -10.31 8.62 -19.28
C ILE A 944 -9.46 7.71 -20.16
N ASP A 945 -8.42 7.10 -19.57
CA ASP A 945 -7.57 6.16 -20.29
C ASP A 945 -8.18 4.75 -20.32
N GLU A 946 -7.92 4.05 -21.42
CA GLU A 946 -8.50 2.74 -21.73
C GLU A 946 -10.03 2.66 -21.51
N ALA A 947 -10.76 3.68 -21.98
CA ALA A 947 -12.19 3.84 -21.71
C ALA A 947 -13.05 2.65 -22.18
N TYR A 948 -12.59 1.91 -23.18
CA TYR A 948 -13.21 0.67 -23.66
C TYR A 948 -13.35 -0.41 -22.58
N THR A 949 -12.53 -0.35 -21.52
CA THR A 949 -12.63 -1.25 -20.38
C THR A 949 -13.91 -1.03 -19.58
N LEU A 950 -14.59 0.12 -19.69
CA LEU A 950 -15.88 0.38 -19.04
C LEU A 950 -16.99 -0.52 -19.60
N THR A 951 -16.90 -0.95 -20.87
CA THR A 951 -17.86 -1.84 -21.53
C THR A 951 -17.21 -3.13 -22.10
N PRO A 952 -16.73 -4.07 -21.26
CA PRO A 952 -16.09 -5.31 -21.70
C PRO A 952 -17.05 -6.26 -22.45
N ARG A 953 -16.53 -7.11 -23.35
CA ARG A 953 -17.33 -8.12 -24.07
C ARG A 953 -17.91 -9.18 -23.13
N GLY A 954 -19.18 -9.53 -23.32
CA GLY A 954 -19.81 -10.72 -22.74
C GLY A 954 -20.10 -10.67 -21.24
N SER A 955 -19.70 -9.61 -20.54
CA SER A 955 -20.09 -9.37 -19.15
C SER A 955 -21.37 -8.54 -19.11
N GLY A 956 -22.44 -9.06 -18.51
CA GLY A 956 -23.57 -8.25 -18.04
C GLY A 956 -23.16 -7.39 -16.84
N ALA A 957 -22.13 -6.56 -17.00
CA ALA A 957 -21.57 -5.74 -15.93
C ALA A 957 -22.36 -4.43 -15.80
N ASP A 958 -23.45 -4.48 -15.04
CA ASP A 958 -24.34 -3.34 -14.78
C ASP A 958 -23.58 -2.09 -14.28
N PHE A 959 -22.49 -2.27 -13.51
CA PHE A 959 -21.71 -1.16 -12.96
C PHE A 959 -20.90 -0.36 -13.99
N GLY A 960 -20.37 -1.02 -15.03
CA GLY A 960 -19.60 -0.32 -16.06
C GLY A 960 -20.49 0.58 -16.93
N GLN A 961 -21.70 0.10 -17.23
CA GLN A 961 -22.70 0.89 -17.93
C GLN A 961 -23.27 2.02 -17.06
N GLU A 962 -23.47 1.78 -15.75
CA GLU A 962 -23.88 2.83 -14.80
C GLU A 962 -22.90 4.02 -14.78
N ALA A 963 -21.59 3.76 -14.91
CA ALA A 963 -20.58 4.80 -15.02
C ALA A 963 -20.72 5.59 -16.32
N VAL A 964 -20.91 4.90 -17.45
CA VAL A 964 -21.10 5.51 -18.77
C VAL A 964 -22.36 6.38 -18.80
N ASP A 965 -23.48 5.88 -18.27
CA ASP A 965 -24.74 6.61 -18.24
C ASP A 965 -24.65 7.85 -17.33
N THR A 966 -23.98 7.72 -16.19
CA THR A 966 -23.73 8.85 -15.29
C THR A 966 -22.84 9.90 -15.96
N LEU A 967 -21.77 9.47 -16.62
CA LEU A 967 -20.86 10.36 -17.34
C LEU A 967 -21.58 11.10 -18.47
N LEU A 968 -22.38 10.41 -19.28
CA LEU A 968 -23.16 11.01 -20.36
C LEU A 968 -24.13 12.08 -19.86
N LYS A 969 -24.76 11.86 -18.70
CA LYS A 969 -25.63 12.84 -18.07
C LYS A 969 -24.85 14.09 -17.65
N LEU A 970 -23.72 13.91 -16.96
CA LEU A 970 -22.88 15.03 -16.50
C LEU A 970 -22.29 15.83 -17.67
N MET A 971 -21.90 15.16 -18.75
CA MET A 971 -21.44 15.81 -19.98
C MET A 971 -22.51 16.71 -20.61
N GLU A 972 -23.78 16.33 -20.50
CA GLU A 972 -24.89 17.16 -21.00
C GLU A 972 -25.14 18.36 -20.07
N ASP A 973 -25.21 18.10 -18.76
CA ASP A 973 -25.52 19.11 -17.73
C ASP A 973 -24.41 20.17 -17.62
N HIS A 974 -23.14 19.81 -17.90
CA HIS A 974 -21.95 20.66 -17.74
C HIS A 974 -21.10 20.83 -19.03
N ARG A 975 -21.77 20.82 -20.19
CA ARG A 975 -21.16 20.87 -21.54
C ARG A 975 -20.15 22.00 -21.80
N ASP A 976 -20.29 23.13 -21.12
CA ASP A 976 -19.46 24.32 -21.30
C ASP A 976 -18.44 24.49 -20.15
N GLU A 977 -18.44 23.57 -19.18
CA GLU A 977 -17.59 23.62 -17.99
C GLU A 977 -16.53 22.51 -17.98
N VAL A 978 -16.77 21.39 -18.68
CA VAL A 978 -15.86 20.24 -18.71
C VAL A 978 -15.70 19.69 -20.11
N VAL A 979 -14.45 19.53 -20.54
CA VAL A 979 -14.13 18.71 -21.71
C VAL A 979 -13.82 17.30 -21.26
N VAL A 980 -14.37 16.31 -21.96
CA VAL A 980 -14.12 14.89 -21.67
C VAL A 980 -13.36 14.31 -22.85
N ILE A 981 -12.24 13.66 -22.57
CA ILE A 981 -11.42 12.98 -23.57
C ILE A 981 -11.35 11.51 -23.18
N VAL A 982 -11.81 10.62 -24.07
CA VAL A 982 -11.71 9.17 -23.88
C VAL A 982 -10.61 8.61 -24.77
N ALA A 983 -9.73 7.80 -24.20
CA ALA A 983 -8.55 7.27 -24.89
C ALA A 983 -8.51 5.74 -24.92
N GLY A 984 -7.89 5.19 -25.97
CA GLY A 984 -7.64 3.76 -26.08
C GLY A 984 -7.16 3.31 -27.46
N TYR A 985 -7.10 2.00 -27.66
CA TYR A 985 -6.78 1.40 -28.95
C TYR A 985 -7.91 1.61 -29.97
N THR A 986 -7.55 1.79 -31.24
CA THR A 986 -8.50 2.17 -32.31
C THR A 986 -9.70 1.23 -32.40
N ASP A 987 -9.49 -0.08 -32.57
CA ASP A 987 -10.57 -1.07 -32.75
C ASP A 987 -11.44 -1.23 -31.49
N GLU A 988 -10.86 -1.06 -30.31
CA GLU A 988 -11.53 -1.12 -29.01
C GLU A 988 -12.41 0.11 -28.80
N MET A 989 -11.90 1.30 -29.15
CA MET A 989 -12.62 2.56 -29.02
C MET A 989 -13.80 2.64 -30.00
N GLU A 990 -13.66 2.11 -31.21
CA GLU A 990 -14.81 1.99 -32.14
C GLU A 990 -15.93 1.14 -31.54
N ARG A 991 -15.59 0.03 -30.88
CA ARG A 991 -16.55 -0.82 -30.18
C ARG A 991 -17.17 -0.12 -28.97
N PHE A 992 -16.36 0.60 -28.18
CA PHE A 992 -16.83 1.39 -27.04
C PHE A 992 -17.87 2.42 -27.48
N LEU A 993 -17.60 3.19 -28.54
CA LEU A 993 -18.53 4.19 -29.06
C LEU A 993 -19.81 3.58 -29.65
N ALA A 994 -19.71 2.37 -30.21
CA ALA A 994 -20.86 1.61 -30.71
C ALA A 994 -21.71 0.98 -29.59
N SER A 995 -21.19 0.90 -28.36
CA SER A 995 -21.89 0.24 -27.23
C SER A 995 -23.07 1.05 -26.69
N ASN A 996 -23.07 2.38 -26.88
CA ASN A 996 -24.15 3.27 -26.46
C ASN A 996 -24.33 4.40 -27.50
N PRO A 997 -25.52 4.57 -28.11
CA PRO A 997 -25.80 5.65 -29.06
C PRO A 997 -25.50 7.06 -28.51
N GLY A 998 -25.63 7.25 -27.19
CA GLY A 998 -25.27 8.49 -26.50
C GLY A 998 -23.80 8.87 -26.69
N LEU A 999 -22.87 7.91 -26.58
CA LEU A 999 -21.44 8.15 -26.77
C LEU A 999 -21.13 8.66 -28.18
N SER A 1000 -21.68 8.01 -29.21
CA SER A 1000 -21.46 8.42 -30.61
C SER A 1000 -21.95 9.84 -30.90
N SER A 1001 -23.02 10.29 -30.22
CA SER A 1001 -23.54 11.66 -30.38
C SER A 1001 -22.74 12.73 -29.63
N ARG A 1002 -22.18 12.42 -28.46
CA ARG A 1002 -21.40 13.37 -27.63
C ARG A 1002 -19.94 13.48 -28.06
N PHE A 1003 -19.39 12.45 -28.69
CA PHE A 1003 -18.00 12.38 -29.15
C PHE A 1003 -17.89 12.38 -30.70
N PRO A 1004 -18.17 13.51 -31.37
CA PRO A 1004 -18.19 13.56 -32.83
C PRO A 1004 -16.81 13.54 -33.49
N ARG A 1005 -15.74 13.87 -32.74
CA ARG A 1005 -14.38 14.03 -33.28
C ARG A 1005 -13.42 13.00 -32.71
N ARG A 1006 -12.59 12.45 -33.58
CA ARG A 1006 -11.60 11.43 -33.27
C ARG A 1006 -10.23 11.91 -33.72
N ILE A 1007 -9.26 11.83 -32.83
CA ILE A 1007 -7.87 12.16 -33.10
C ILE A 1007 -7.06 10.87 -33.08
N ALA A 1008 -6.39 10.57 -34.20
CA ALA A 1008 -5.54 9.40 -34.34
C ALA A 1008 -4.10 9.73 -33.97
N PHE A 1009 -3.51 8.92 -33.10
CA PHE A 1009 -2.12 8.97 -32.69
C PHE A 1009 -1.38 7.78 -33.30
N SER A 1010 -0.65 8.04 -34.37
CA SER A 1010 0.17 7.04 -35.07
C SER A 1010 1.47 6.75 -34.33
N ASP A 1011 2.07 5.59 -34.59
CA ASP A 1011 3.40 5.25 -34.05
C ASP A 1011 4.47 6.23 -34.55
N TYR A 1012 5.42 6.59 -33.68
CA TYR A 1012 6.54 7.45 -34.05
C TYR A 1012 7.41 6.77 -35.12
N SER A 1013 7.82 7.51 -36.14
CA SER A 1013 8.81 7.04 -37.11
C SER A 1013 10.15 6.73 -36.42
N SER A 1014 10.98 5.89 -37.03
CA SER A 1014 12.29 5.55 -36.45
C SER A 1014 13.15 6.81 -36.27
N GLU A 1015 13.04 7.79 -37.18
CA GLU A 1015 13.73 9.07 -37.08
C GLU A 1015 13.21 9.93 -35.92
N GLU A 1016 11.89 9.92 -35.70
CA GLU A 1016 11.28 10.59 -34.54
C GLU A 1016 11.72 9.94 -33.23
N LEU A 1017 11.82 8.60 -33.16
CA LEU A 1017 12.33 7.89 -31.99
C LEU A 1017 13.80 8.20 -31.70
N VAL A 1018 14.65 8.30 -32.73
CA VAL A 1018 16.05 8.77 -32.54
C VAL A 1018 16.08 10.19 -31.99
N THR A 1019 15.18 11.05 -32.46
CA THR A 1019 15.08 12.43 -31.97
C THR A 1019 14.65 12.47 -30.50
N ILE A 1020 13.69 11.62 -30.11
CA ILE A 1020 13.25 11.48 -28.72
C ILE A 1020 14.39 10.96 -27.83
N VAL A 1021 15.14 9.94 -28.28
CA VAL A 1021 16.31 9.40 -27.56
C VAL A 1021 17.36 10.50 -27.32
N ARG A 1022 17.65 11.32 -28.33
CA ARG A 1022 18.59 12.43 -28.21
C ARG A 1022 18.11 13.47 -27.19
N ALA A 1023 16.85 13.89 -27.28
CA ALA A 1023 16.27 14.87 -26.36
C ALA A 1023 16.31 14.37 -24.91
N GLN A 1024 15.99 13.09 -24.69
CA GLN A 1024 16.06 12.46 -23.37
C GLN A 1024 17.50 12.35 -22.85
N ALA A 1025 18.44 11.92 -23.68
CA ALA A 1025 19.86 11.88 -23.33
C ALA A 1025 20.36 13.26 -22.91
N THR A 1026 20.06 14.32 -23.69
CA THR A 1026 20.43 15.70 -23.34
C THR A 1026 19.85 16.14 -22.00
N SER A 1027 18.57 15.83 -21.73
CA SER A 1027 17.94 16.18 -20.44
C SER A 1027 18.57 15.48 -19.24
N MET A 1028 19.20 14.32 -19.45
CA MET A 1028 19.90 13.55 -18.44
C MET A 1028 21.40 13.91 -18.34
N GLY A 1029 21.86 14.95 -19.06
CA GLY A 1029 23.26 15.38 -19.08
C GLY A 1029 24.16 14.60 -20.03
N TYR A 1030 23.60 13.76 -20.90
CA TYR A 1030 24.34 12.95 -21.87
C TYR A 1030 24.23 13.50 -23.30
N GLU A 1031 25.24 13.23 -24.11
CA GLU A 1031 25.28 13.58 -25.53
C GLU A 1031 25.49 12.33 -26.38
N CYS A 1032 24.65 12.15 -27.41
CA CYS A 1032 24.84 11.06 -28.38
C CYS A 1032 26.02 11.38 -29.29
N GLY A 1033 27.11 10.62 -29.14
CA GLY A 1033 28.34 10.81 -29.89
C GLY A 1033 28.21 10.56 -31.41
N PRO A 1034 29.26 10.88 -32.18
CA PRO A 1034 29.28 10.66 -33.61
C PRO A 1034 29.04 9.18 -33.97
N GLY A 1035 28.13 8.93 -34.91
CA GLY A 1035 27.78 7.57 -35.36
C GLY A 1035 26.69 6.85 -34.54
N THR A 1036 26.30 7.36 -33.37
CA THR A 1036 25.26 6.75 -32.52
C THR A 1036 23.86 6.88 -33.13
N GLY A 1037 23.57 8.00 -33.80
CA GLY A 1037 22.25 8.26 -34.43
C GLY A 1037 21.86 7.26 -35.54
N PRO A 1038 22.72 7.00 -36.54
CA PRO A 1038 22.44 6.00 -37.56
C PRO A 1038 22.19 4.60 -36.99
N LEU A 1039 22.96 4.18 -35.99
CA LEU A 1039 22.80 2.86 -35.36
C LEU A 1039 21.50 2.76 -34.57
N LEU A 1040 21.10 3.82 -33.86
CA LEU A 1040 19.78 3.90 -33.22
C LEU A 1040 18.65 3.80 -34.23
N LYS A 1041 18.78 4.42 -35.40
CA LYS A 1041 17.79 4.31 -36.49
C LYS A 1041 17.68 2.87 -36.99
N GLU A 1042 18.81 2.20 -37.26
CA GLU A 1042 18.83 0.78 -37.65
C GLU A 1042 18.20 -0.12 -36.59
N TYR A 1043 18.48 0.15 -35.31
CA TYR A 1043 17.87 -0.55 -34.19
C TYR A 1043 16.34 -0.40 -34.20
N PHE A 1044 15.82 0.82 -34.30
CA PHE A 1044 14.37 1.04 -34.35
C PHE A 1044 13.71 0.49 -35.63
N ASP A 1045 14.41 0.53 -36.77
CA ASP A 1045 13.93 -0.08 -38.03
C ASP A 1045 13.82 -1.60 -37.94
N SER A 1046 14.58 -2.24 -37.04
CA SER A 1046 14.53 -3.70 -36.81
C SER A 1046 13.36 -4.18 -35.97
N ILE A 1047 12.65 -3.27 -35.28
CA ILE A 1047 11.58 -3.63 -34.33
C ILE A 1047 10.23 -3.58 -35.04
N PRO A 1048 9.43 -4.67 -35.02
CA PRO A 1048 8.10 -4.67 -35.62
C PRO A 1048 7.16 -3.71 -34.87
N ARG A 1049 6.40 -2.91 -35.62
CA ARG A 1049 5.39 -1.98 -35.10
C ARG A 1049 4.05 -2.69 -34.91
N ASP A 1050 4.01 -3.63 -33.96
CA ASP A 1050 2.80 -4.34 -33.58
C ASP A 1050 2.11 -3.69 -32.35
N ARG A 1051 1.04 -4.31 -31.84
CA ARG A 1051 0.26 -3.78 -30.70
C ARG A 1051 1.08 -3.62 -29.40
N SER A 1052 2.23 -4.28 -29.30
CA SER A 1052 3.13 -4.21 -28.15
C SER A 1052 4.21 -3.13 -28.28
N PHE A 1053 4.26 -2.42 -29.41
CA PHE A 1053 5.26 -1.38 -29.66
C PHE A 1053 5.11 -0.20 -28.69
N GLY A 1054 6.16 0.02 -27.88
CA GLY A 1054 6.13 0.96 -26.74
C GLY A 1054 6.34 2.44 -27.08
N ASN A 1055 6.61 2.81 -28.33
CA ASN A 1055 6.80 4.21 -28.78
C ASN A 1055 7.80 5.00 -27.89
N ALA A 1056 7.42 6.16 -27.34
CA ALA A 1056 8.30 6.96 -26.50
C ALA A 1056 8.73 6.25 -25.20
N ARG A 1057 7.99 5.24 -24.74
CA ARG A 1057 8.41 4.38 -23.62
C ARG A 1057 9.58 3.48 -24.04
N LEU A 1058 9.54 2.94 -25.26
CA LEU A 1058 10.65 2.18 -25.84
C LEU A 1058 11.89 3.07 -26.02
N ALA A 1059 11.73 4.30 -26.51
CA ALA A 1059 12.83 5.26 -26.61
C ALA A 1059 13.51 5.51 -25.25
N ARG A 1060 12.72 5.68 -24.18
CA ARG A 1060 13.24 5.82 -22.81
C ARG A 1060 14.02 4.59 -22.34
N GLN A 1061 13.47 3.39 -22.54
CA GLN A 1061 14.14 2.14 -22.20
C GLN A 1061 15.48 1.98 -22.94
N VAL A 1062 15.54 2.44 -24.19
CA VAL A 1062 16.78 2.43 -24.99
C VAL A 1062 17.82 3.38 -24.40
N VAL A 1063 17.44 4.59 -23.98
CA VAL A 1063 18.34 5.54 -23.29
C VAL A 1063 18.87 4.94 -21.98
N GLU A 1064 17.99 4.39 -21.14
CA GLU A 1064 18.37 3.73 -19.88
C GLU A 1064 19.35 2.57 -20.11
N SER A 1065 19.10 1.77 -21.16
CA SER A 1065 19.99 0.68 -21.57
C SER A 1065 21.35 1.20 -22.04
N MET A 1066 21.37 2.31 -22.79
CA MET A 1066 22.61 2.94 -23.25
C MET A 1066 23.44 3.48 -22.08
N VAL A 1067 22.82 4.14 -21.11
CA VAL A 1067 23.49 4.62 -19.88
C VAL A 1067 24.06 3.45 -19.08
N THR A 1068 23.29 2.37 -18.93
CA THR A 1068 23.75 1.15 -18.23
C THR A 1068 24.97 0.52 -18.92
N ARG A 1069 24.96 0.45 -20.27
CA ARG A 1069 26.09 -0.08 -21.03
C ARG A 1069 27.32 0.83 -20.99
N GLN A 1070 27.11 2.14 -21.02
CA GLN A 1070 28.18 3.12 -20.83
C GLN A 1070 28.84 2.91 -19.46
N ALA A 1071 28.07 2.79 -18.38
CA ALA A 1071 28.60 2.50 -17.05
C ALA A 1071 29.44 1.21 -17.02
N GLY A 1072 28.96 0.15 -17.68
CA GLY A 1072 29.72 -1.09 -17.86
C GLY A 1072 31.03 -0.88 -18.63
N ARG A 1073 31.02 -0.11 -19.71
CA ARG A 1073 32.22 0.27 -20.48
C ARG A 1073 33.21 1.06 -19.61
N LEU A 1074 32.73 2.05 -18.86
CA LEU A 1074 33.56 2.91 -18.02
C LEU A 1074 34.17 2.18 -16.82
N SER A 1075 33.53 1.11 -16.32
CA SER A 1075 34.06 0.29 -15.22
C SER A 1075 35.42 -0.36 -15.52
N SER A 1076 35.76 -0.50 -16.80
CA SER A 1076 37.02 -1.08 -17.26
C SER A 1076 38.15 -0.05 -17.45
N LEU A 1077 37.87 1.24 -17.27
CA LEU A 1077 38.84 2.33 -17.37
C LEU A 1077 39.36 2.73 -15.99
N ALA A 1078 40.69 2.88 -15.85
CA ALA A 1078 41.32 3.25 -14.58
C ALA A 1078 41.00 4.68 -14.11
N ALA A 1079 40.67 5.59 -15.04
CA ALA A 1079 40.25 6.97 -14.77
C ALA A 1079 39.45 7.52 -15.97
N PRO A 1080 38.10 7.48 -15.95
CA PRO A 1080 37.28 8.04 -17.03
C PRO A 1080 37.35 9.57 -17.06
N THR A 1081 37.38 10.15 -18.26
CA THR A 1081 37.36 11.61 -18.46
C THR A 1081 35.94 12.17 -18.40
N LEU A 1082 35.81 13.51 -18.32
CA LEU A 1082 34.50 14.18 -18.34
C LEU A 1082 33.72 13.90 -19.64
N ASP A 1083 34.41 13.77 -20.77
CA ASP A 1083 33.81 13.39 -22.05
C ASP A 1083 33.34 11.92 -22.03
N ASP A 1084 34.10 11.02 -21.39
CA ASP A 1084 33.70 9.62 -21.25
C ASP A 1084 32.41 9.46 -20.43
N LEU A 1085 32.23 10.31 -19.42
CA LEU A 1085 31.05 10.36 -18.57
C LEU A 1085 29.83 10.97 -19.28
N ARG A 1086 30.04 11.88 -20.24
CA ARG A 1086 28.94 12.58 -20.96
C ARG A 1086 28.53 11.93 -22.28
N ILE A 1087 29.42 11.24 -22.98
CA ILE A 1087 29.16 10.81 -24.37
C ILE A 1087 28.68 9.35 -24.45
N LEU A 1088 27.50 9.16 -25.04
CA LEU A 1088 26.95 7.85 -25.41
C LEU A 1088 27.42 7.46 -26.82
N LEU A 1089 28.21 6.39 -26.90
CA LEU A 1089 28.87 5.92 -28.12
C LEU A 1089 28.04 4.84 -28.84
N PRO A 1090 28.36 4.50 -30.11
CA PRO A 1090 27.68 3.43 -30.83
C PRO A 1090 27.71 2.08 -30.10
N ALA A 1091 28.77 1.79 -29.33
CA ALA A 1091 28.90 0.56 -28.54
C ALA A 1091 27.88 0.46 -27.38
N ASP A 1092 27.30 1.58 -26.95
CA ASP A 1092 26.33 1.64 -25.86
C ASP A 1092 24.90 1.31 -26.36
N VAL A 1093 24.65 1.41 -27.68
CA VAL A 1093 23.36 1.08 -28.32
C VAL A 1093 23.04 -0.40 -28.18
N PRO A 1094 21.80 -0.79 -27.81
CA PRO A 1094 21.40 -2.19 -27.79
C PRO A 1094 21.58 -2.92 -29.11
N ALA A 1095 22.14 -4.12 -29.04
CA ALA A 1095 22.13 -5.03 -30.17
C ALA A 1095 20.68 -5.43 -30.48
N ALA A 1096 20.30 -5.36 -31.76
CA ALA A 1096 19.03 -5.91 -32.22
C ALA A 1096 18.99 -7.42 -31.92
N ALA A 1097 17.90 -7.91 -31.33
CA ALA A 1097 17.74 -9.33 -31.02
C ALA A 1097 17.86 -10.16 -32.31
N PRO A 1098 18.65 -11.25 -32.34
CA PRO A 1098 18.76 -12.09 -33.52
C PRO A 1098 17.47 -12.89 -33.72
N GLY A 1099 16.55 -12.37 -34.53
CA GLY A 1099 15.32 -13.11 -34.87
C GLY A 1099 14.20 -12.34 -35.56
N ALA A 1100 14.41 -11.86 -36.79
CA ALA A 1100 13.36 -11.69 -37.80
C ALA A 1100 13.98 -11.44 -39.18
N VAL A 1101 14.63 -12.46 -39.75
CA VAL A 1101 14.88 -12.49 -41.20
C VAL A 1101 13.54 -12.66 -41.90
N SER A 1102 13.29 -11.83 -42.92
CA SER A 1102 12.05 -11.83 -43.69
C SER A 1102 11.64 -13.22 -44.17
N ARG A 1103 10.38 -13.58 -43.95
CA ARG A 1103 9.64 -14.53 -44.78
C ARG A 1103 8.34 -13.89 -45.23
#